data_AF-A0A3M3JM64-F1
#
_entry.id   AF-A0A3M3JM64-F1
#
_cell.length_a   1.000
_cell.length_b   1.000
_cell.length_c   1.000
_cell.angle_alpha   90.00
_cell.angle_beta   90.00
_cell.angle_gamma   90.00
#
_symmetry.space_group_name_H-M   'P 1'
#
loop_
_entity.id
_entity.type
_entity.pdbx_description
1 polymer ?
#
loop_
_entity_poly.entity_id
_entity_poly.type
_entity_poly.pdbx_seq_one_letter_code
_entity_poly.pdbx_strand_id
1 'polypeptide(L)'
;MATTLTLVSFNANPKLSPSTNLKNFILYCRCQLTLWATAPNFTWDADVWPENTKDRKIKFTNWESRQLHPSKTPTQNQLMDPNFADVAKSYMRYRHTLRPHNNQGRETLAFKALEKALMEDMAVPDITKIQVSHYNRAAQLLSEYSGRQNIVASMQQILVLLSDKLIVPAEVVRWQNPYIRDKSYDALRGGNAPAEVKLGKVADQDAFFSIADVFSLPVTQLDDSDVMVTSITALLLCAPMRIGETLRWRADCLRSDTDTNGDLQRYLAYYVPKTHSYTRKPVPTTMSEVAQMAVDRLVAITDEGRRLARYMETSPTRFYRHADCPDIPDDQELTPAQLAQALGFAHAGACEDFMKKYTGNYKLTGFTLDSLWQIVLAEHHKKNPHFPYQESPGGANKPLKMSESLMCCKHMQFGARASTSPVLLAPFNPDHYRKRLDGAVKEDRKNQRPLCFFTKHGFDPMRMNSHSLRHFVNRLAKQGGMSAEAITEWSTRASVQQTRTYLHESDEQKRDRASKIMGTKQEHHTLSPVTEEEATSFGSGPYHRSRYGICRRSWAVGPCNKFADCTNCSELLACKGDRIALEAIKADRDNMIRTRDAAQRAIDSGERSASLWLEKAKPQIYRLVELVNLMENPDIPDGSAILLTGTDFNHESQLVAEKASQAGVELLDNNQLAIGVELVSKEQLARDYGQDLVDCLEMLV
;
A
#
# COMPACT_ATOMS: atom_id res chain seq x y z
N MET A 1 -40.74 -7.46 17.79
CA MET A 1 -41.88 -6.51 17.93
C MET A 1 -42.21 -5.97 16.56
N ALA A 2 -43.41 -6.25 16.06
CA ALA A 2 -43.89 -5.76 14.78
C ALA A 2 -44.11 -4.24 14.88
N THR A 3 -43.22 -3.46 14.28
CA THR A 3 -43.41 -2.03 14.09
C THR A 3 -44.51 -1.84 13.05
N THR A 4 -45.67 -1.38 13.50
CA THR A 4 -46.68 -0.73 12.67
C THR A 4 -45.99 0.25 11.72
N LEU A 5 -46.02 -0.06 10.42
CA LEU A 5 -45.56 0.83 9.35
C LEU A 5 -46.50 2.04 9.32
N THR A 6 -46.22 3.04 10.15
CA THR A 6 -46.84 4.37 10.00
C THR A 6 -46.45 4.87 8.61
N LEU A 7 -47.44 5.11 7.77
CA LEU A 7 -47.20 5.60 6.41
C LEU A 7 -46.68 7.03 6.51
N VAL A 8 -45.36 7.20 6.42
CA VAL A 8 -44.70 8.50 6.52
C VAL A 8 -44.90 9.24 5.20
N SER A 9 -45.82 10.21 5.19
CA SER A 9 -46.04 11.08 4.03
C SER A 9 -46.33 12.50 4.47
N PHE A 10 -45.53 13.45 3.97
CA PHE A 10 -45.84 14.87 4.02
C PHE A 10 -46.36 15.33 2.64
N ASN A 11 -47.61 15.75 2.61
CA ASN A 11 -48.27 16.30 1.43
C ASN A 11 -48.23 17.84 1.50
N ALA A 12 -47.43 18.46 0.64
CA ALA A 12 -47.37 19.91 0.54
C ALA A 12 -48.66 20.47 -0.07
N ASN A 13 -49.07 21.67 0.36
CA ASN A 13 -50.27 22.31 -0.15
C ASN A 13 -49.89 23.31 -1.26
N PRO A 14 -50.30 23.09 -2.52
CA PRO A 14 -49.94 23.97 -3.63
C PRO A 14 -50.58 25.37 -3.54
N LYS A 15 -51.59 25.55 -2.68
CA LYS A 15 -52.20 26.86 -2.42
C LYS A 15 -51.41 27.70 -1.41
N LEU A 16 -50.44 27.11 -0.71
CA LEU A 16 -49.62 27.81 0.28
C LEU A 16 -48.32 28.31 -0.35
N SER A 17 -47.79 29.41 0.19
CA SER A 17 -46.46 29.89 -0.21
C SER A 17 -45.37 28.88 0.17
N PRO A 18 -44.23 28.88 -0.54
CA PRO A 18 -43.10 28.00 -0.23
C PRO A 18 -42.62 28.11 1.23
N SER A 19 -42.60 29.32 1.79
CA SER A 19 -42.22 29.55 3.19
C SER A 19 -43.22 28.95 4.18
N THR A 20 -44.52 28.92 3.86
CA THR A 20 -45.53 28.27 4.70
C THR A 20 -45.44 26.75 4.59
N ASN A 21 -45.22 26.21 3.38
CA ASN A 21 -44.96 24.78 3.21
C ASN A 21 -43.70 24.33 3.96
N LEU A 22 -42.64 25.15 3.98
CA LEU A 22 -41.43 24.89 4.76
C LEU A 22 -41.71 24.81 6.26
N LYS A 23 -42.43 25.80 6.82
CA LYS A 23 -42.82 25.79 8.24
C LYS A 23 -43.62 24.53 8.60
N ASN A 24 -44.59 24.16 7.76
CA ASN A 24 -45.39 22.95 7.95
C ASN A 24 -44.54 21.67 7.86
N PHE A 25 -43.57 21.64 6.94
CA PHE A 25 -42.66 20.51 6.79
C PHE A 25 -41.76 20.34 8.01
N ILE A 26 -41.20 21.44 8.54
CA ILE A 26 -40.40 21.44 9.77
C ILE A 26 -41.23 20.94 10.95
N LEU A 27 -42.45 21.47 11.12
CA LEU A 27 -43.37 21.03 12.19
C LEU A 27 -43.70 19.54 12.08
N TYR A 28 -43.97 19.04 10.87
CA TYR A 28 -44.21 17.62 10.64
C TYR A 28 -42.98 16.78 11.02
N CYS A 29 -41.78 17.16 10.57
CA CYS A 29 -40.55 16.44 10.86
C CYS A 29 -40.21 16.45 12.36
N ARG A 30 -40.50 17.55 13.05
CA ARG A 30 -40.26 17.71 14.50
C ARG A 30 -41.22 16.87 15.33
N CYS A 31 -42.52 16.95 15.03
CA CYS A 31 -43.58 16.46 15.91
C CYS A 31 -44.11 15.07 15.53
N GLN A 32 -44.07 14.67 14.25
CA GLN A 32 -44.72 13.44 13.78
C GLN A 32 -43.73 12.29 13.54
N LEU A 33 -42.45 12.59 13.29
CA LEU A 33 -41.43 11.55 13.08
C LEU A 33 -40.81 11.09 14.40
N THR A 34 -40.55 9.79 14.50
CA THR A 34 -39.98 9.16 15.71
C THR A 34 -38.51 8.77 15.56
N LEU A 35 -37.91 8.95 14.38
CA LEU A 35 -36.48 8.67 14.17
C LEU A 35 -35.65 9.46 15.20
N TRP A 36 -34.74 8.75 15.88
CA TRP A 36 -33.89 9.19 17.00
C TRP A 36 -34.60 9.57 18.31
N ALA A 37 -35.92 9.49 18.40
CA ALA A 37 -36.65 9.88 19.62
C ALA A 37 -36.23 9.05 20.86
N THR A 38 -35.78 7.82 20.66
CA THR A 38 -35.30 6.92 21.73
C THR A 38 -33.79 7.00 21.96
N ALA A 39 -33.07 7.82 21.20
CA ALA A 39 -31.62 7.93 21.35
C ALA A 39 -31.26 8.79 22.59
N PRO A 40 -30.25 8.40 23.39
CA PRO A 40 -29.84 9.18 24.55
C PRO A 40 -29.43 10.61 24.16
N ASN A 41 -29.95 11.61 24.87
CA ASN A 41 -29.67 13.04 24.66
C ASN A 41 -30.11 13.61 23.31
N PHE A 42 -31.04 12.96 22.59
CA PHE A 42 -31.65 13.56 21.41
C PHE A 42 -32.72 14.58 21.81
N THR A 43 -32.54 15.83 21.39
CA THR A 43 -33.60 16.85 21.35
C THR A 43 -33.58 17.53 19.98
N TRP A 44 -34.73 18.03 19.52
CA TRP A 44 -34.80 18.73 18.22
C TRP A 44 -33.83 19.91 18.18
N ASP A 45 -33.79 20.68 19.28
CA ASP A 45 -33.00 21.90 19.38
C ASP A 45 -31.50 21.63 19.61
N ALA A 46 -31.08 20.37 19.83
CA ALA A 46 -29.67 20.03 19.97
C ALA A 46 -28.85 20.35 18.70
N ASP A 47 -27.63 20.83 18.90
CA ASP A 47 -26.66 21.13 17.83
C ASP A 47 -25.97 19.90 17.26
N VAL A 48 -26.09 18.79 17.99
CA VAL A 48 -25.43 17.53 17.71
C VAL A 48 -26.44 16.40 17.83
N TRP A 49 -26.69 15.70 16.72
CA TRP A 49 -27.63 14.58 16.65
C TRP A 49 -26.89 13.24 16.53
N PRO A 50 -27.51 12.11 16.94
CA PRO A 50 -26.97 10.77 16.70
C PRO A 50 -26.95 10.41 15.20
N GLU A 51 -26.07 9.50 14.77
CA GLU A 51 -26.05 8.91 13.42
C GLU A 51 -26.60 7.47 13.45
N ASN A 52 -27.18 6.99 12.34
CA ASN A 52 -27.91 5.71 12.29
C ASN A 52 -27.04 4.45 12.40
N THR A 53 -25.76 4.48 12.05
CA THR A 53 -24.98 3.25 11.78
C THR A 53 -23.55 3.28 12.29
N LYS A 54 -23.12 4.38 12.91
CA LYS A 54 -21.80 4.53 13.51
C LYS A 54 -21.96 5.37 14.77
N ASP A 55 -21.07 5.21 15.75
CA ASP A 55 -20.93 6.10 16.92
C ASP A 55 -20.52 7.55 16.57
N ARG A 56 -20.75 7.97 15.32
CA ARG A 56 -20.52 9.33 14.86
C ARG A 56 -21.75 10.17 15.19
N LYS A 57 -21.52 11.47 15.23
CA LYS A 57 -22.53 12.47 15.52
C LYS A 57 -22.68 13.39 14.32
N ILE A 58 -23.92 13.74 14.00
CA ILE A 58 -24.25 14.75 13.01
C ILE A 58 -24.13 16.11 13.70
N LYS A 59 -23.26 16.99 13.18
CA LYS A 59 -23.07 18.34 13.72
C LYS A 59 -23.52 19.38 12.71
N PHE A 60 -24.47 20.21 13.11
CA PHE A 60 -25.01 21.30 12.30
C PHE A 60 -24.12 22.55 12.40
N THR A 61 -22.85 22.40 12.02
CA THR A 61 -21.89 23.53 11.98
C THR A 61 -21.99 24.32 10.69
N ASN A 62 -21.54 25.58 10.67
CA ASN A 62 -21.42 26.36 9.44
C ASN A 62 -20.25 25.91 8.55
N TRP A 63 -20.10 26.54 7.39
CA TRP A 63 -19.05 26.24 6.42
C TRP A 63 -17.64 26.50 6.95
N GLU A 64 -17.42 27.60 7.66
CA GLU A 64 -16.14 27.98 8.25
C GLU A 64 -15.68 26.90 9.24
N SER A 65 -16.63 26.31 9.97
CA SER A 65 -16.40 25.25 10.98
C SER A 65 -16.63 23.84 10.45
N ARG A 66 -16.59 23.64 9.11
CA ARG A 66 -16.85 22.32 8.48
C ARG A 66 -15.84 21.23 8.85
N GLN A 67 -14.63 21.62 9.27
CA GLN A 67 -13.55 20.69 9.67
C GLN A 67 -13.42 20.52 11.19
N LEU A 68 -14.42 20.95 11.98
CA LEU A 68 -14.41 20.82 13.43
C LEU A 68 -14.19 19.36 13.85
N HIS A 69 -13.22 19.15 14.75
CA HIS A 69 -12.84 17.81 15.19
C HIS A 69 -14.05 17.02 15.75
N PRO A 70 -14.21 15.72 15.44
CA PRO A 70 -15.37 14.93 15.89
C PRO A 70 -15.62 14.93 17.40
N SER A 71 -14.57 15.03 18.23
CA SER A 71 -14.72 15.07 19.70
C SER A 71 -15.11 16.44 20.28
N LYS A 72 -15.02 17.53 19.51
CA LYS A 72 -15.29 18.88 20.02
C LYS A 72 -16.77 19.25 19.84
N THR A 73 -17.40 19.76 20.88
CA THR A 73 -18.74 20.35 20.78
C THR A 73 -18.63 21.71 20.08
N PRO A 74 -19.49 22.01 19.09
CA PRO A 74 -19.48 23.31 18.43
C PRO A 74 -19.89 24.43 19.39
N THR A 75 -19.28 25.60 19.25
CA THR A 75 -19.70 26.85 19.92
C THR A 75 -20.72 27.60 19.08
N GLN A 76 -21.42 28.59 19.66
CA GLN A 76 -22.52 29.31 18.98
C GLN A 76 -22.12 29.91 17.62
N ASN A 77 -20.93 30.51 17.52
CA ASN A 77 -20.39 31.09 16.28
C ASN A 77 -19.95 30.05 15.23
N GLN A 78 -19.91 28.77 15.60
CA GLN A 78 -19.56 27.65 14.72
C GLN A 78 -20.80 26.93 14.17
N LEU A 79 -22.00 27.29 14.63
CA LEU A 79 -23.25 26.69 14.20
C LEU A 79 -23.75 27.30 12.90
N MET A 80 -24.58 26.53 12.21
CA MET A 80 -25.41 27.06 11.12
C MET A 80 -26.38 28.13 11.67
N ASP A 81 -26.85 29.02 10.79
CA ASP A 81 -27.96 29.90 11.09
C ASP A 81 -29.16 29.07 11.56
N PRO A 82 -29.83 29.44 12.68
CA PRO A 82 -30.94 28.67 13.22
C PRO A 82 -32.05 28.37 12.22
N ASN A 83 -32.37 29.31 11.32
CA ASN A 83 -33.42 29.12 10.32
C ASN A 83 -33.04 28.07 9.28
N PHE A 84 -31.74 27.98 8.94
CA PHE A 84 -31.24 26.99 7.99
C PHE A 84 -30.96 25.64 8.64
N ALA A 85 -30.54 25.63 9.90
CA ALA A 85 -30.34 24.42 10.69
C ALA A 85 -31.61 23.57 10.75
N ASP A 86 -32.78 24.20 10.94
CA ASP A 86 -34.07 23.50 10.95
C ASP A 86 -34.43 22.88 9.59
N VAL A 87 -34.01 23.49 8.47
CA VAL A 87 -34.15 22.89 7.13
C VAL A 87 -33.32 21.61 7.03
N ALA A 88 -32.05 21.69 7.43
CA ALA A 88 -31.14 20.54 7.40
C ALA A 88 -31.64 19.40 8.30
N LYS A 89 -32.02 19.73 9.54
CA LYS A 89 -32.62 18.82 10.52
C LYS A 89 -33.86 18.11 9.97
N SER A 90 -34.77 18.86 9.34
CA SER A 90 -36.00 18.33 8.76
C SER A 90 -35.74 17.37 7.61
N TYR A 91 -34.86 17.74 6.67
CA TYR A 91 -34.46 16.85 5.59
C TYR A 91 -33.83 15.55 6.14
N MET A 92 -32.87 15.68 7.06
CA MET A 92 -32.16 14.54 7.64
C MET A 92 -33.14 13.57 8.29
N ARG A 93 -34.04 14.07 9.14
CA ARG A 93 -35.00 13.22 9.84
C ARG A 93 -36.00 12.57 8.89
N TYR A 94 -36.54 13.33 7.93
CA TYR A 94 -37.51 12.82 6.95
C TYR A 94 -36.91 11.77 6.02
N ARG A 95 -35.77 12.09 5.37
CA ARG A 95 -35.12 11.21 4.40
C ARG A 95 -34.67 9.90 5.02
N HIS A 96 -34.06 9.96 6.20
CA HIS A 96 -33.57 8.77 6.90
C HIS A 96 -34.69 7.96 7.58
N THR A 97 -35.88 8.54 7.80
CA THR A 97 -37.06 7.78 8.18
C THR A 97 -37.56 6.92 7.02
N LEU A 98 -37.60 7.50 5.80
CA LEU A 98 -38.07 6.78 4.61
C LEU A 98 -37.07 5.76 4.08
N ARG A 99 -35.80 6.13 4.01
CA ARG A 99 -34.71 5.30 3.47
C ARG A 99 -33.45 5.52 4.31
N PRO A 100 -33.25 4.75 5.39
CA PRO A 100 -32.02 4.80 6.17
C PRO A 100 -30.79 4.49 5.31
N HIS A 101 -29.76 5.33 5.37
CA HIS A 101 -28.50 5.13 4.63
C HIS A 101 -27.33 5.84 5.31
N ASN A 102 -26.10 5.66 4.80
CA ASN A 102 -24.84 6.01 5.52
C ASN A 102 -24.03 7.16 4.88
N ASN A 103 -24.72 8.17 4.36
CA ASN A 103 -24.13 9.32 3.65
C ASN A 103 -24.35 10.66 4.37
N GLN A 104 -24.80 10.66 5.64
CA GLN A 104 -25.13 11.87 6.41
C GLN A 104 -23.99 12.89 6.40
N GLY A 105 -22.74 12.44 6.44
CA GLY A 105 -21.58 13.34 6.33
C GLY A 105 -21.51 14.11 5.01
N ARG A 106 -21.95 13.52 3.88
CA ARG A 106 -22.03 14.19 2.57
C ARG A 106 -23.21 15.16 2.54
N GLU A 107 -24.36 14.74 3.05
CA GLU A 107 -25.57 15.56 3.12
C GLU A 107 -25.33 16.79 4.01
N THR A 108 -24.71 16.60 5.17
CA THR A 108 -24.36 17.68 6.11
C THR A 108 -23.40 18.68 5.47
N LEU A 109 -22.40 18.20 4.72
CA LEU A 109 -21.47 19.08 4.01
C LEU A 109 -22.15 19.81 2.84
N ALA A 110 -23.12 19.20 2.17
CA ALA A 110 -23.93 19.87 1.15
C ALA A 110 -24.77 21.00 1.74
N PHE A 111 -25.41 20.79 2.90
CA PHE A 111 -26.11 21.86 3.62
C PHE A 111 -25.18 23.01 4.01
N LYS A 112 -23.97 22.72 4.52
CA LYS A 112 -22.96 23.75 4.82
C LYS A 112 -22.61 24.60 3.59
N ALA A 113 -22.46 23.95 2.43
CA ALA A 113 -22.15 24.65 1.19
C ALA A 113 -23.33 25.51 0.69
N LEU A 114 -24.56 25.00 0.79
CA LEU A 114 -25.78 25.72 0.43
C LEU A 114 -26.01 26.93 1.32
N GLU A 115 -25.88 26.76 2.64
CA GLU A 115 -25.97 27.85 3.61
C GLU A 115 -24.98 28.96 3.26
N LYS A 116 -23.70 28.61 3.09
CA LYS A 116 -22.66 29.57 2.75
C LYS A 116 -22.98 30.34 1.46
N ALA A 117 -23.45 29.64 0.44
CA ALA A 117 -23.81 30.26 -0.83
C ALA A 117 -25.01 31.21 -0.71
N LEU A 118 -25.99 30.91 0.15
CA LEU A 118 -27.09 31.82 0.43
C LEU A 118 -26.61 33.03 1.24
N MET A 119 -25.81 32.80 2.29
CA MET A 119 -25.26 33.87 3.14
C MET A 119 -24.38 34.88 2.39
N GLU A 120 -23.85 34.52 1.22
CA GLU A 120 -23.11 35.44 0.35
C GLU A 120 -24.03 36.44 -0.40
N ASP A 121 -25.32 36.13 -0.56
CA ASP A 121 -26.31 36.97 -1.26
C ASP A 121 -27.36 37.59 -0.32
N MET A 122 -27.63 36.95 0.83
CA MET A 122 -28.64 37.40 1.79
C MET A 122 -28.14 37.33 3.24
N ALA A 123 -28.57 38.28 4.07
CA ALA A 123 -28.16 38.36 5.48
C ALA A 123 -28.71 37.21 6.36
N VAL A 124 -29.88 36.67 5.98
CA VAL A 124 -30.49 35.50 6.63
C VAL A 124 -30.72 34.45 5.54
N PRO A 125 -30.19 33.23 5.69
CA PRO A 125 -30.22 32.23 4.64
C PRO A 125 -31.63 31.63 4.51
N ASP A 126 -32.31 31.96 3.41
CA ASP A 126 -33.66 31.50 3.11
C ASP A 126 -33.64 30.55 1.90
N ILE A 127 -33.79 29.25 2.18
CA ILE A 127 -33.79 28.21 1.15
C ILE A 127 -34.94 28.37 0.14
N THR A 128 -36.04 29.04 0.52
CA THR A 128 -37.20 29.22 -0.37
C THR A 128 -36.94 30.23 -1.48
N LYS A 129 -35.89 31.04 -1.33
CA LYS A 129 -35.41 32.03 -2.31
C LYS A 129 -34.20 31.53 -3.10
N ILE A 130 -33.92 30.23 -3.07
CA ILE A 130 -32.77 29.66 -3.77
C ILE A 130 -32.86 29.91 -5.30
N GLN A 131 -31.72 30.18 -5.91
CA GLN A 131 -31.56 30.48 -7.33
C GLN A 131 -30.42 29.64 -7.91
N VAL A 132 -30.30 29.66 -9.24
CA VAL A 132 -29.25 28.93 -9.98
C VAL A 132 -27.84 29.32 -9.54
N SER A 133 -27.61 30.59 -9.26
CA SER A 133 -26.35 31.12 -8.71
C SER A 133 -25.95 30.43 -7.42
N HIS A 134 -26.89 30.22 -6.49
CA HIS A 134 -26.64 29.66 -5.16
C HIS A 134 -26.12 28.22 -5.22
N TYR A 135 -26.78 27.32 -5.94
CA TYR A 135 -26.31 25.92 -6.00
C TYR A 135 -25.11 25.72 -6.94
N ASN A 136 -24.89 26.61 -7.92
CA ASN A 136 -23.62 26.68 -8.64
C ASN A 136 -22.47 27.09 -7.72
N ARG A 137 -22.69 28.12 -6.89
CA ARG A 137 -21.71 28.58 -5.91
C ARG A 137 -21.42 27.51 -4.85
N ALA A 138 -22.44 26.83 -4.35
CA ALA A 138 -22.27 25.68 -3.45
C ALA A 138 -21.45 24.55 -4.11
N ALA A 139 -21.69 24.23 -5.39
CA ALA A 139 -20.87 23.27 -6.12
C ALA A 139 -19.41 23.73 -6.23
N GLN A 140 -19.17 25.02 -6.50
CA GLN A 140 -17.83 25.61 -6.55
C GLN A 140 -17.09 25.50 -5.21
N LEU A 141 -17.76 25.79 -4.09
CA LEU A 141 -17.20 25.62 -2.74
C LEU A 141 -16.74 24.18 -2.48
N LEU A 142 -17.35 23.21 -3.17
CA LEU A 142 -17.05 21.79 -3.06
C LEU A 142 -15.99 21.28 -4.05
N SER A 143 -15.41 22.12 -4.92
CA SER A 143 -14.51 21.70 -6.02
C SER A 143 -13.29 20.89 -5.58
N GLU A 144 -12.73 21.26 -4.42
CA GLU A 144 -11.49 20.68 -3.91
C GLU A 144 -11.70 19.34 -3.18
N TYR A 145 -12.96 18.97 -2.92
CA TYR A 145 -13.26 17.72 -2.24
C TYR A 145 -13.07 16.53 -3.18
N SER A 146 -12.30 15.53 -2.74
CA SER A 146 -12.12 14.28 -3.49
C SER A 146 -13.43 13.55 -3.79
N GLY A 147 -14.46 13.77 -2.96
CA GLY A 147 -15.81 13.22 -3.11
C GLY A 147 -16.83 14.19 -3.74
N ARG A 148 -16.41 15.32 -4.34
CA ARG A 148 -17.29 16.40 -4.82
C ARG A 148 -18.48 15.92 -5.65
N GLN A 149 -18.26 14.98 -6.57
CA GLN A 149 -19.32 14.44 -7.43
C GLN A 149 -20.46 13.84 -6.59
N ASN A 150 -20.12 13.05 -5.57
CA ASN A 150 -21.10 12.41 -4.69
C ASN A 150 -21.74 13.41 -3.70
N ILE A 151 -20.99 14.42 -3.26
CA ILE A 151 -21.52 15.46 -2.36
C ILE A 151 -22.53 16.33 -3.11
N VAL A 152 -22.19 16.77 -4.32
CA VAL A 152 -23.08 17.55 -5.19
C VAL A 152 -24.28 16.72 -5.65
N ALA A 153 -24.12 15.42 -5.90
CA ALA A 153 -25.27 14.54 -6.15
C ALA A 153 -26.21 14.46 -4.93
N SER A 154 -25.68 14.46 -3.70
CA SER A 154 -26.49 14.51 -2.48
C SER A 154 -27.19 15.86 -2.34
N MET A 155 -26.50 16.96 -2.68
CA MET A 155 -27.08 18.31 -2.75
C MET A 155 -28.26 18.37 -3.72
N GLN A 156 -28.11 17.77 -4.92
CA GLN A 156 -29.21 17.70 -5.89
C GLN A 156 -30.39 16.89 -5.35
N GLN A 157 -30.15 15.77 -4.67
CA GLN A 157 -31.21 14.98 -4.02
C GLN A 157 -31.93 15.76 -2.92
N ILE A 158 -31.21 16.58 -2.15
CA ILE A 158 -31.79 17.51 -1.17
C ILE A 158 -32.75 18.48 -1.86
N LEU A 159 -32.28 19.15 -2.92
CA LEU A 159 -33.08 20.14 -3.64
C LEU A 159 -34.31 19.52 -4.31
N VAL A 160 -34.17 18.34 -4.92
CA VAL A 160 -35.31 17.59 -5.50
C VAL A 160 -36.35 17.26 -4.42
N LEU A 161 -35.92 16.77 -3.25
CA LEU A 161 -36.86 16.45 -2.17
C LEU A 161 -37.60 17.71 -1.68
N LEU A 162 -36.89 18.82 -1.50
CA LEU A 162 -37.51 20.08 -1.11
C LEU A 162 -38.45 20.63 -2.20
N SER A 163 -38.13 20.39 -3.48
CA SER A 163 -39.00 20.75 -4.61
C SER A 163 -40.28 19.92 -4.61
N ASP A 164 -40.19 18.61 -4.34
CA ASP A 164 -41.35 17.73 -4.18
C ASP A 164 -42.27 18.17 -3.02
N LYS A 165 -41.71 18.93 -2.07
CA LYS A 165 -42.46 19.51 -0.93
C LYS A 165 -42.90 20.96 -1.18
N LEU A 166 -42.77 21.46 -2.41
CA LEU A 166 -43.14 22.82 -2.81
C LEU A 166 -42.44 23.90 -1.97
N ILE A 167 -41.22 23.62 -1.52
CA ILE A 167 -40.38 24.52 -0.70
C ILE A 167 -39.39 25.30 -1.55
N VAL A 168 -38.84 24.66 -2.59
CA VAL A 168 -37.91 25.29 -3.55
C VAL A 168 -38.48 25.21 -4.96
N PRO A 169 -38.01 26.08 -5.89
CA PRO A 169 -38.51 26.10 -7.27
C PRO A 169 -38.26 24.79 -8.03
N ALA A 170 -39.16 24.41 -8.94
CA ALA A 170 -39.08 23.15 -9.70
C ALA A 170 -37.88 23.09 -10.67
N GLU A 171 -37.31 24.25 -11.02
CA GLU A 171 -36.15 24.40 -11.89
C GLU A 171 -34.91 23.69 -11.33
N VAL A 172 -34.80 23.50 -10.01
CA VAL A 172 -33.68 22.78 -9.38
C VAL A 172 -33.56 21.34 -9.89
N VAL A 173 -34.67 20.73 -10.30
CA VAL A 173 -34.70 19.36 -10.84
C VAL A 173 -34.00 19.29 -12.21
N ARG A 174 -34.00 20.39 -12.97
CA ARG A 174 -33.37 20.47 -14.30
C ARG A 174 -31.87 20.74 -14.22
N TRP A 175 -31.36 21.17 -13.06
CA TRP A 175 -29.94 21.43 -12.88
C TRP A 175 -29.13 20.14 -12.96
N GLN A 176 -28.03 20.17 -13.70
CA GLN A 176 -27.12 19.03 -13.84
C GLN A 176 -25.87 19.24 -13.00
N ASN A 177 -25.49 18.20 -12.26
CA ASN A 177 -24.25 18.17 -11.50
C ASN A 177 -23.04 18.45 -12.42
N PRO A 178 -22.22 19.50 -12.16
CA PRO A 178 -21.11 19.88 -13.03
C PRO A 178 -19.92 18.90 -12.98
N TYR A 179 -19.88 17.98 -12.02
CA TYR A 179 -18.82 16.99 -11.84
C TYR A 179 -19.16 15.63 -12.44
N ILE A 180 -19.78 15.64 -13.62
CA ILE A 180 -20.07 14.46 -14.45
C ILE A 180 -19.18 14.46 -15.71
N ARG A 181 -19.24 13.39 -16.50
CA ARG A 181 -18.48 13.22 -17.75
C ARG A 181 -16.98 13.51 -17.53
N ASP A 182 -16.39 14.46 -18.23
CA ASP A 182 -14.95 14.77 -18.20
C ASP A 182 -14.49 15.31 -16.84
N LYS A 183 -15.40 15.84 -16.03
CA LYS A 183 -15.13 16.32 -14.66
C LYS A 183 -15.45 15.28 -13.59
N SER A 184 -15.90 14.09 -13.98
CA SER A 184 -16.23 13.00 -13.08
C SER A 184 -14.99 12.40 -12.42
N TYR A 185 -15.21 11.70 -11.30
CA TYR A 185 -14.15 10.91 -10.69
C TYR A 185 -13.57 9.89 -11.68
N ASP A 186 -14.41 9.27 -12.50
CA ASP A 186 -13.96 8.21 -13.42
C ASP A 186 -13.01 8.74 -14.50
N ALA A 187 -13.33 9.90 -15.07
CA ALA A 187 -12.53 10.59 -16.08
C ALA A 187 -11.23 11.18 -15.54
N LEU A 188 -11.22 11.66 -14.29
CA LEU A 188 -10.04 12.35 -13.73
C LEU A 188 -9.14 11.45 -12.90
N ARG A 189 -9.73 10.47 -12.20
CA ARG A 189 -9.04 9.63 -11.21
C ARG A 189 -9.48 8.17 -11.23
N GLY A 190 -10.42 7.73 -12.06
CA GLY A 190 -10.92 6.36 -12.11
C GLY A 190 -10.36 5.56 -13.29
N GLY A 191 -11.23 4.80 -13.95
CA GLY A 191 -10.87 3.93 -15.06
C GLY A 191 -10.49 4.68 -16.33
N ASN A 192 -11.03 5.88 -16.52
CA ASN A 192 -10.78 6.74 -17.69
C ASN A 192 -9.73 7.84 -17.44
N ALA A 193 -9.07 7.81 -16.28
CA ALA A 193 -8.02 8.79 -15.94
C ALA A 193 -6.84 8.79 -16.93
N PRO A 194 -6.16 9.93 -17.09
CA PRO A 194 -4.89 10.02 -17.82
C PRO A 194 -3.85 9.01 -17.33
N ALA A 195 -2.95 8.59 -18.22
CA ALA A 195 -1.94 7.57 -17.91
C ALA A 195 -1.04 7.99 -16.73
N GLU A 196 -0.62 9.25 -16.66
CA GLU A 196 0.15 9.82 -15.55
C GLU A 196 -0.52 9.64 -14.18
N VAL A 197 -1.84 9.86 -14.10
CA VAL A 197 -2.61 9.72 -12.85
C VAL A 197 -2.73 8.25 -12.45
N LYS A 198 -2.76 7.34 -13.43
CA LYS A 198 -2.78 5.90 -13.19
C LYS A 198 -1.41 5.37 -12.77
N LEU A 199 -0.32 5.87 -13.35
CA LEU A 199 1.05 5.55 -12.96
C LEU A 199 1.30 5.93 -11.49
N GLY A 200 0.82 7.09 -11.04
CA GLY A 200 0.89 7.48 -9.62
C GLY A 200 0.10 6.61 -8.63
N LYS A 201 -0.65 5.59 -9.10
CA LYS A 201 -1.33 4.60 -8.24
C LYS A 201 -0.59 3.27 -8.15
N VAL A 202 0.44 3.08 -8.96
CA VAL A 202 1.27 1.87 -8.92
C VAL A 202 1.92 1.79 -7.54
N ALA A 203 2.03 0.56 -7.02
CA ALA A 203 2.74 0.36 -5.76
C ALA A 203 4.21 0.70 -5.95
N ASP A 204 4.76 1.47 -5.01
CA ASP A 204 6.19 1.70 -4.92
C ASP A 204 6.89 0.35 -4.71
N GLN A 205 7.78 0.00 -5.64
CA GLN A 205 8.42 -1.31 -5.69
C GLN A 205 9.51 -1.44 -4.61
N ASP A 206 10.21 -0.36 -4.29
CA ASP A 206 11.20 -0.36 -3.21
C ASP A 206 10.50 -0.54 -1.87
N ALA A 207 9.36 0.13 -1.68
CA ALA A 207 8.51 -0.05 -0.50
C ALA A 207 8.02 -1.50 -0.35
N PHE A 208 7.75 -2.18 -1.47
CA PHE A 208 7.38 -3.60 -1.46
C PHE A 208 8.55 -4.48 -1.01
N PHE A 209 9.72 -4.31 -1.62
CA PHE A 209 10.88 -5.13 -1.29
C PHE A 209 11.33 -4.91 0.16
N SER A 210 11.30 -3.68 0.67
CA SER A 210 11.60 -3.42 2.09
C SER A 210 10.67 -4.16 3.05
N ILE A 211 9.39 -4.32 2.71
CA ILE A 211 8.45 -5.09 3.55
C ILE A 211 8.71 -6.59 3.42
N ALA A 212 9.07 -7.06 2.22
CA ALA A 212 9.43 -8.46 1.99
C ALA A 212 10.73 -8.83 2.74
N ASP A 213 11.73 -7.96 2.75
CA ASP A 213 12.99 -8.14 3.47
C ASP A 213 12.71 -8.31 4.97
N VAL A 214 11.89 -7.44 5.56
CA VAL A 214 11.50 -7.55 6.98
C VAL A 214 10.62 -8.78 7.23
N PHE A 215 9.75 -9.16 6.29
CA PHE A 215 8.96 -10.40 6.43
C PHE A 215 9.86 -11.64 6.47
N SER A 216 10.98 -11.63 5.76
CA SER A 216 11.94 -12.75 5.71
C SER A 216 12.73 -12.94 7.01
N LEU A 217 12.77 -11.92 7.88
CA LEU A 217 13.46 -12.00 9.16
C LEU A 217 12.82 -13.03 10.11
N PRO A 218 13.60 -13.63 11.02
CA PRO A 218 13.09 -14.44 12.11
C PRO A 218 12.09 -13.64 12.97
N VAL A 219 11.00 -14.28 13.40
CA VAL A 219 9.96 -13.62 14.23
C VAL A 219 10.52 -13.07 15.54
N THR A 220 11.61 -13.64 16.06
CA THR A 220 12.31 -13.15 17.25
C THR A 220 12.91 -11.75 17.09
N GLN A 221 13.08 -11.28 15.86
CA GLN A 221 13.56 -9.93 15.54
C GLN A 221 12.43 -8.94 15.21
N LEU A 222 11.17 -9.40 15.24
CA LEU A 222 10.01 -8.61 14.86
C LEU A 222 9.13 -8.30 16.08
N ASP A 223 8.67 -7.06 16.19
CA ASP A 223 7.61 -6.74 17.15
C ASP A 223 6.20 -7.01 16.58
N ASP A 224 5.18 -7.00 17.43
CA ASP A 224 3.79 -7.21 17.03
C ASP A 224 3.33 -6.27 15.90
N SER A 225 3.88 -5.05 15.85
CA SER A 225 3.56 -4.09 14.79
C SER A 225 4.21 -4.46 13.46
N ASP A 226 5.44 -4.97 13.46
CA ASP A 226 6.12 -5.48 12.27
C ASP A 226 5.41 -6.72 11.74
N VAL A 227 5.07 -7.65 12.63
CA VAL A 227 4.31 -8.85 12.29
C VAL A 227 2.97 -8.48 11.67
N MET A 228 2.24 -7.51 12.25
CA MET A 228 0.99 -7.01 11.71
C MET A 228 1.16 -6.39 10.31
N VAL A 229 2.15 -5.52 10.11
CA VAL A 229 2.38 -4.85 8.82
C VAL A 229 2.79 -5.85 7.74
N THR A 230 3.78 -6.68 8.02
CA THR A 230 4.35 -7.61 7.04
C THR A 230 3.33 -8.71 6.68
N SER A 231 2.68 -9.32 7.67
CA SER A 231 1.71 -10.41 7.44
C SER A 231 0.44 -9.94 6.76
N ILE A 232 -0.11 -8.77 7.13
CA ILE A 232 -1.26 -8.21 6.40
C ILE A 232 -0.87 -7.88 4.96
N THR A 233 0.33 -7.32 4.73
CA THR A 233 0.81 -7.02 3.38
C THR A 233 0.92 -8.29 2.54
N ALA A 234 1.53 -9.35 3.08
CA ALA A 234 1.64 -10.65 2.44
C ALA A 234 0.25 -11.21 2.06
N LEU A 235 -0.73 -11.18 2.96
CA LEU A 235 -2.09 -11.65 2.66
C LEU A 235 -2.81 -10.79 1.61
N LEU A 236 -2.61 -9.47 1.63
CA LEU A 236 -3.14 -8.56 0.59
C LEU A 236 -2.50 -8.77 -0.78
N LEU A 237 -1.33 -9.40 -0.84
CA LEU A 237 -0.65 -9.83 -2.07
C LEU A 237 -1.09 -11.23 -2.52
N CYS A 238 -1.47 -12.10 -1.57
CA CYS A 238 -2.01 -13.43 -1.85
C CYS A 238 -3.38 -13.37 -2.55
N ALA A 239 -4.22 -12.40 -2.17
CA ALA A 239 -5.52 -12.22 -2.79
C ALA A 239 -5.97 -10.75 -2.78
N PRO A 240 -6.72 -10.28 -3.80
CA PRO A 240 -7.17 -8.91 -3.88
C PRO A 240 -8.29 -8.64 -2.86
N MET A 241 -7.92 -7.95 -1.77
CA MET A 241 -8.82 -7.67 -0.64
C MET A 241 -8.73 -6.22 -0.17
N ARG A 242 -9.77 -5.74 0.54
CA ARG A 242 -9.72 -4.47 1.29
C ARG A 242 -9.11 -4.68 2.66
N ILE A 243 -8.35 -3.70 3.13
CA ILE A 243 -7.86 -3.71 4.52
C ILE A 243 -9.01 -3.79 5.53
N GLY A 244 -10.20 -3.27 5.21
CA GLY A 244 -11.37 -3.42 6.08
C GLY A 244 -11.93 -4.85 6.13
N GLU A 245 -11.58 -5.72 5.18
CA GLU A 245 -12.01 -7.13 5.17
C GLU A 245 -11.21 -7.97 6.18
N THR A 246 -10.07 -7.47 6.71
CA THR A 246 -9.31 -8.18 7.76
C THR A 246 -10.11 -8.34 9.06
N LEU A 247 -11.08 -7.46 9.33
CA LEU A 247 -12.02 -7.55 10.44
C LEU A 247 -12.95 -8.77 10.36
N ARG A 248 -12.98 -9.44 9.20
CA ARG A 248 -13.84 -10.60 8.93
C ARG A 248 -13.08 -11.92 8.90
N TRP A 249 -11.78 -11.89 9.15
CA TRP A 249 -10.97 -13.11 9.25
C TRP A 249 -11.18 -13.78 10.60
N ARG A 250 -11.45 -15.08 10.56
CA ARG A 250 -11.36 -15.96 11.72
C ARG A 250 -9.93 -16.48 11.86
N ALA A 251 -9.58 -17.06 13.02
CA ALA A 251 -8.26 -17.66 13.21
C ALA A 251 -7.96 -18.79 12.19
N ASP A 252 -9.00 -19.46 11.70
CA ASP A 252 -8.97 -20.51 10.67
C ASP A 252 -9.31 -19.96 9.25
N CYS A 253 -9.03 -18.68 8.98
CA CYS A 253 -9.43 -18.06 7.72
C CYS A 253 -8.71 -18.64 6.50
N LEU A 254 -7.49 -19.16 6.65
CA LEU A 254 -6.78 -19.86 5.58
C LEU A 254 -7.15 -21.34 5.64
N ARG A 255 -7.80 -21.82 4.58
CA ARG A 255 -8.24 -23.21 4.44
C ARG A 255 -7.64 -23.81 3.20
N SER A 256 -7.71 -25.13 3.10
CA SER A 256 -7.22 -25.87 1.96
C SER A 256 -8.27 -26.88 1.49
N ASP A 257 -8.30 -27.10 0.19
CA ASP A 257 -8.99 -28.21 -0.47
C ASP A 257 -8.03 -28.85 -1.47
N THR A 258 -8.38 -30.02 -1.98
CA THR A 258 -7.66 -30.69 -3.05
C THR A 258 -8.37 -30.45 -4.38
N ASP A 259 -7.65 -30.12 -5.44
CA ASP A 259 -8.24 -29.99 -6.76
C ASP A 259 -8.43 -31.36 -7.45
N THR A 260 -8.96 -31.33 -8.69
CA THR A 260 -9.22 -32.53 -9.48
C THR A 260 -7.97 -33.38 -9.74
N ASN A 261 -6.77 -32.77 -9.70
CA ASN A 261 -5.50 -33.45 -9.94
C ASN A 261 -4.87 -34.02 -8.66
N GLY A 262 -5.46 -33.76 -7.49
CA GLY A 262 -4.87 -34.15 -6.22
C GLY A 262 -3.99 -33.08 -5.57
N ASP A 263 -3.85 -31.90 -6.18
CA ASP A 263 -2.96 -30.86 -5.68
C ASP A 263 -3.62 -30.01 -4.58
N LEU A 264 -2.82 -29.63 -3.58
CA LEU A 264 -3.26 -28.83 -2.45
C LEU A 264 -3.50 -27.37 -2.88
N GLN A 265 -4.75 -26.92 -2.80
CA GLN A 265 -5.15 -25.55 -3.09
C GLN A 265 -5.55 -24.82 -1.81
N ARG A 266 -4.89 -23.69 -1.52
CA ARG A 266 -5.23 -22.84 -0.38
C ARG A 266 -6.16 -21.69 -0.79
N TYR A 267 -7.04 -21.30 0.12
CA TYR A 267 -7.94 -20.16 -0.05
C TYR A 267 -8.25 -19.47 1.27
N LEU A 268 -8.49 -18.15 1.20
CA LEU A 268 -9.02 -17.37 2.30
C LEU A 268 -10.55 -17.48 2.33
N ALA A 269 -11.10 -17.87 3.47
CA ALA A 269 -12.53 -18.04 3.71
C ALA A 269 -13.03 -16.99 4.71
N TYR A 270 -13.92 -16.10 4.26
CA TYR A 270 -14.53 -15.11 5.14
C TYR A 270 -15.85 -14.57 4.59
N TYR A 271 -16.61 -13.91 5.45
CA TYR A 271 -17.88 -13.29 5.10
C TYR A 271 -17.67 -11.93 4.43
N VAL A 272 -18.26 -11.73 3.24
CA VAL A 272 -18.19 -10.47 2.50
C VAL A 272 -19.54 -9.76 2.59
N PRO A 273 -19.62 -8.62 3.33
CA PRO A 273 -20.90 -7.92 3.51
C PRO A 273 -21.54 -7.44 2.21
N LYS A 274 -20.73 -7.09 1.21
CA LYS A 274 -21.21 -6.52 -0.06
C LYS A 274 -21.99 -7.54 -0.90
N THR A 275 -21.58 -8.81 -0.88
CA THR A 275 -22.25 -9.90 -1.61
C THR A 275 -23.20 -10.69 -0.71
N HIS A 276 -23.25 -10.35 0.58
CA HIS A 276 -24.04 -11.06 1.59
C HIS A 276 -23.77 -12.56 1.62
N SER A 277 -22.50 -12.96 1.40
CA SER A 277 -22.11 -14.36 1.27
C SER A 277 -20.75 -14.65 1.91
N TYR A 278 -20.56 -15.90 2.32
CA TYR A 278 -19.21 -16.42 2.56
C TYR A 278 -18.52 -16.66 1.23
N THR A 279 -17.33 -16.11 1.08
CA THR A 279 -16.53 -16.23 -0.14
C THR A 279 -15.27 -17.01 0.16
N ARG A 280 -14.89 -17.86 -0.79
CA ARG A 280 -13.56 -18.47 -0.89
C ARG A 280 -12.74 -17.64 -1.87
N LYS A 281 -11.62 -17.10 -1.43
CA LYS A 281 -10.66 -16.39 -2.29
C LYS A 281 -9.43 -17.28 -2.49
N PRO A 282 -9.25 -17.89 -3.67
CA PRO A 282 -8.08 -18.71 -3.94
C PRO A 282 -6.80 -17.91 -3.76
N VAL A 283 -5.78 -18.56 -3.20
CA VAL A 283 -4.41 -18.08 -3.06
C VAL A 283 -3.58 -18.78 -4.15
N PRO A 284 -2.78 -18.05 -4.94
CA PRO A 284 -1.86 -18.66 -5.90
C PRO A 284 -0.96 -19.69 -5.23
N THR A 285 -0.72 -20.83 -5.87
CA THR A 285 0.09 -21.93 -5.31
C THR A 285 1.48 -21.45 -4.88
N THR A 286 2.10 -20.56 -5.66
CA THR A 286 3.41 -19.94 -5.35
C THR A 286 3.41 -19.06 -4.09
N MET A 287 2.24 -18.61 -3.64
CA MET A 287 2.06 -17.80 -2.43
C MET A 287 1.50 -18.61 -1.26
N SER A 288 1.29 -19.92 -1.44
CA SER A 288 0.63 -20.78 -0.46
C SER A 288 1.36 -20.79 0.89
N GLU A 289 2.68 -20.97 0.89
CA GLU A 289 3.50 -20.99 2.11
C GLU A 289 3.59 -19.62 2.77
N VAL A 290 3.73 -18.56 1.97
CA VAL A 290 3.73 -17.18 2.44
C VAL A 290 2.41 -16.83 3.15
N ALA A 291 1.28 -17.26 2.58
CA ALA A 291 -0.03 -17.07 3.19
C ALA A 291 -0.14 -17.79 4.54
N GLN A 292 0.33 -19.04 4.62
CA GLN A 292 0.33 -19.82 5.86
C GLN A 292 1.17 -19.16 6.94
N MET A 293 2.41 -18.82 6.61
CA MET A 293 3.32 -18.13 7.54
C MET A 293 2.72 -16.81 8.04
N ALA A 294 2.10 -16.02 7.16
CA ALA A 294 1.46 -14.77 7.53
C ALA A 294 0.26 -14.98 8.48
N VAL A 295 -0.59 -15.99 8.23
CA VAL A 295 -1.71 -16.32 9.14
C VAL A 295 -1.19 -16.82 10.47
N ASP A 296 -0.22 -17.73 10.50
CA ASP A 296 0.32 -18.31 11.73
C ASP A 296 0.94 -17.23 12.63
N ARG A 297 1.70 -16.31 12.03
CA ARG A 297 2.27 -15.15 12.75
C ARG A 297 1.18 -14.25 13.33
N LEU A 298 0.13 -13.95 12.56
CA LEU A 298 -1.00 -13.16 13.06
C LEU A 298 -1.75 -13.90 14.17
N VAL A 299 -1.99 -15.20 14.01
CA VAL A 299 -2.63 -16.07 15.02
C VAL A 299 -1.84 -16.01 16.31
N ALA A 300 -0.51 -16.15 16.25
CA ALA A 300 0.36 -16.13 17.42
C ALA A 300 0.27 -14.81 18.19
N ILE A 301 0.46 -13.66 17.53
CA ILE A 301 0.47 -12.37 18.24
C ILE A 301 -0.91 -11.99 18.80
N THR A 302 -1.99 -12.53 18.23
CA THR A 302 -3.37 -12.22 18.67
C THR A 302 -3.96 -13.29 19.60
N ASP A 303 -3.20 -14.32 19.97
CA ASP A 303 -3.72 -15.44 20.75
C ASP A 303 -4.19 -15.05 22.14
N GLU A 304 -3.35 -14.34 22.90
CA GLU A 304 -3.73 -13.81 24.22
C GLU A 304 -4.93 -12.87 24.15
N GLY A 305 -5.04 -12.08 23.08
CA GLY A 305 -6.21 -11.24 22.85
C GLY A 305 -7.50 -12.07 22.68
N ARG A 306 -7.45 -13.15 21.90
CA ARG A 306 -8.60 -14.07 21.73
C ARG A 306 -8.93 -14.84 23.00
N ARG A 307 -7.92 -15.26 23.78
CA ARG A 307 -8.11 -15.92 25.08
C ARG A 307 -8.83 -15.00 26.07
N LEU A 308 -8.35 -13.76 26.22
CA LEU A 308 -8.99 -12.74 27.05
C LEU A 308 -10.42 -12.45 26.58
N ALA A 309 -10.65 -12.32 25.27
CA ALA A 309 -11.99 -12.12 24.72
C ALA A 309 -12.93 -13.28 25.05
N ARG A 310 -12.47 -14.52 24.85
CA ARG A 310 -13.25 -15.72 25.18
C ARG A 310 -13.56 -15.79 26.67
N TYR A 311 -12.62 -15.40 27.52
CA TYR A 311 -12.84 -15.29 28.96
C TYR A 311 -13.89 -14.24 29.29
N MET A 312 -13.75 -13.00 28.81
CA MET A 312 -14.71 -11.92 29.07
C MET A 312 -16.12 -12.23 28.52
N GLU A 313 -16.22 -12.98 27.42
CA GLU A 313 -17.49 -13.42 26.83
C GLU A 313 -18.31 -14.34 27.74
N THR A 314 -17.70 -15.00 28.73
CA THR A 314 -18.43 -15.81 29.73
C THR A 314 -18.97 -15.01 30.91
N SER A 315 -18.79 -13.68 30.91
CA SER A 315 -19.14 -12.78 32.04
C SER A 315 -18.50 -13.20 33.37
N PRO A 316 -17.16 -13.34 33.42
CA PRO A 316 -16.45 -13.86 34.58
C PRO A 316 -16.42 -12.86 35.73
N THR A 317 -16.57 -13.34 36.96
CA THR A 317 -16.40 -12.53 38.17
C THR A 317 -14.96 -12.48 38.67
N ARG A 318 -14.16 -13.48 38.32
CA ARG A 318 -12.75 -13.61 38.74
C ARG A 318 -11.79 -12.93 37.78
N PHE A 319 -10.62 -12.56 38.28
CA PHE A 319 -9.58 -11.91 37.47
C PHE A 319 -9.02 -12.81 36.37
N TYR A 320 -8.74 -12.23 35.19
CA TYR A 320 -8.02 -12.94 34.12
C TYR A 320 -6.53 -13.06 34.43
N ARG A 321 -6.09 -14.28 34.78
CA ARG A 321 -4.68 -14.56 35.04
C ARG A 321 -3.87 -14.68 33.74
N HIS A 322 -3.24 -13.58 33.35
CA HIS A 322 -2.24 -13.54 32.27
C HIS A 322 -0.86 -14.03 32.77
N ALA A 323 0.09 -14.22 31.85
CA ALA A 323 1.42 -14.77 32.15
C ALA A 323 2.16 -14.04 33.30
N ASP A 324 2.13 -12.71 33.30
CA ASP A 324 2.79 -11.90 34.34
C ASP A 324 1.92 -11.61 35.58
N CYS A 325 0.74 -12.23 35.72
CA CYS A 325 -0.17 -11.96 36.85
C CYS A 325 0.45 -12.47 38.17
N PRO A 326 0.34 -11.73 39.29
CA PRO A 326 0.87 -12.19 40.58
C PRO A 326 0.22 -13.51 41.02
N ASP A 327 1.05 -14.45 41.49
CA ASP A 327 0.60 -15.75 41.98
C ASP A 327 0.20 -15.69 43.45
N ILE A 328 -0.97 -15.09 43.70
CA ILE A 328 -1.60 -15.01 45.03
C ILE A 328 -3.08 -15.41 44.93
N PRO A 329 -3.76 -15.80 46.02
CA PRO A 329 -5.21 -16.00 46.04
C PRO A 329 -6.00 -14.77 45.54
N ASP A 330 -7.13 -15.00 44.87
CA ASP A 330 -7.93 -13.94 44.21
C ASP A 330 -8.53 -12.93 45.21
N ASP A 331 -8.74 -13.35 46.45
CA ASP A 331 -9.33 -12.60 47.57
C ASP A 331 -8.29 -11.95 48.49
N GLN A 332 -7.00 -12.22 48.27
CA GLN A 332 -5.93 -11.60 49.04
C GLN A 332 -5.73 -10.14 48.63
N GLU A 333 -5.50 -9.26 49.61
CA GLU A 333 -5.15 -7.86 49.34
C GLU A 333 -3.79 -7.76 48.65
N LEU A 334 -3.76 -7.01 47.56
CA LEU A 334 -2.59 -6.77 46.72
C LEU A 334 -1.71 -5.68 47.31
N THR A 335 -0.40 -5.90 47.27
CA THR A 335 0.58 -4.82 47.40
C THR A 335 0.53 -3.89 46.17
N PRO A 336 0.96 -2.62 46.27
CA PRO A 336 1.00 -1.72 45.12
C PRO A 336 1.78 -2.26 43.91
N ALA A 337 2.85 -3.02 44.16
CA ALA A 337 3.64 -3.67 43.12
C ALA A 337 2.85 -4.79 42.42
N GLN A 338 2.18 -5.66 43.19
CA GLN A 338 1.34 -6.72 42.64
C GLN A 338 0.12 -6.16 41.89
N LEU A 339 -0.46 -5.06 42.35
CA LEU A 339 -1.55 -4.36 41.64
C LEU A 339 -1.07 -3.83 40.29
N ALA A 340 0.07 -3.14 40.26
CA ALA A 340 0.66 -2.65 39.01
C ALA A 340 1.01 -3.80 38.05
N GLN A 341 1.57 -4.88 38.59
CA GLN A 341 1.87 -6.12 37.86
C GLN A 341 0.60 -6.74 37.24
N ALA A 342 -0.47 -6.90 38.02
CA ALA A 342 -1.74 -7.46 37.56
C ALA A 342 -2.38 -6.62 36.44
N LEU A 343 -2.24 -5.29 36.48
CA LEU A 343 -2.77 -4.41 35.43
C LEU A 343 -1.81 -4.26 34.22
N GLY A 344 -0.58 -4.79 34.32
CA GLY A 344 0.46 -4.70 33.29
C GLY A 344 1.11 -3.32 33.16
N PHE A 345 1.19 -2.55 34.26
CA PHE A 345 1.89 -1.27 34.28
C PHE A 345 3.34 -1.44 34.75
N ALA A 346 4.28 -0.90 33.97
CA ALA A 346 5.70 -0.90 34.32
C ALA A 346 6.08 0.12 35.41
N HIS A 347 5.26 1.15 35.62
CA HIS A 347 5.55 2.26 36.53
C HIS A 347 4.32 2.60 37.39
N ALA A 348 4.56 2.94 38.66
CA ALA A 348 3.52 3.25 39.63
C ALA A 348 2.62 4.43 39.19
N GLY A 349 3.18 5.51 38.63
CA GLY A 349 2.40 6.68 38.23
C GLY A 349 1.31 6.40 37.17
N ALA A 350 1.59 5.53 36.19
CA ALA A 350 0.59 5.15 35.19
C ALA A 350 -0.54 4.31 35.80
N CYS A 351 -0.20 3.49 36.80
CA CYS A 351 -1.15 2.71 37.57
C CYS A 351 -2.02 3.63 38.46
N GLU A 352 -1.42 4.60 39.13
CA GLU A 352 -2.10 5.63 39.93
C GLU A 352 -3.08 6.44 39.09
N ASP A 353 -2.70 6.87 37.89
CA ASP A 353 -3.57 7.58 36.95
C ASP A 353 -4.75 6.72 36.49
N PHE A 354 -4.51 5.43 36.23
CA PHE A 354 -5.57 4.48 35.91
C PHE A 354 -6.54 4.36 37.10
N MET A 355 -6.04 4.16 38.32
CA MET A 355 -6.86 4.02 39.51
C MET A 355 -7.66 5.28 39.83
N LYS A 356 -7.04 6.47 39.79
CA LYS A 356 -7.73 7.75 39.99
C LYS A 356 -8.92 7.93 39.07
N LYS A 357 -8.79 7.49 37.82
CA LYS A 357 -9.87 7.61 36.84
C LYS A 357 -11.15 6.86 37.25
N TYR A 358 -11.07 5.80 38.07
CA TYR A 358 -12.24 4.99 38.47
C TYR A 358 -12.60 5.09 39.94
N THR A 359 -11.61 5.17 40.82
CA THR A 359 -11.83 5.22 42.27
C THR A 359 -11.92 6.66 42.79
N GLY A 360 -11.60 7.63 41.93
CA GLY A 360 -11.49 9.05 42.28
C GLY A 360 -10.19 9.39 43.03
N ASN A 361 -9.38 8.40 43.40
CA ASN A 361 -8.21 8.55 44.25
C ASN A 361 -7.00 7.79 43.70
N TYR A 362 -5.79 8.25 44.04
CA TYR A 362 -4.54 7.61 43.64
C TYR A 362 -4.14 6.39 44.49
N LYS A 363 -5.02 5.91 45.38
CA LYS A 363 -4.69 4.80 46.29
C LYS A 363 -4.51 3.49 45.51
N LEU A 364 -3.44 2.77 45.83
CA LEU A 364 -3.10 1.45 45.26
C LEU A 364 -3.25 0.30 46.27
N THR A 365 -3.80 0.56 47.47
CA THR A 365 -4.05 -0.43 48.53
C THR A 365 -5.55 -0.64 48.72
N GLY A 366 -5.94 -1.75 49.37
CA GLY A 366 -7.33 -2.12 49.58
C GLY A 366 -8.00 -2.81 48.39
N PHE A 367 -7.21 -3.35 47.46
CA PHE A 367 -7.70 -4.06 46.28
C PHE A 367 -7.27 -5.52 46.28
N THR A 368 -8.15 -6.39 45.78
CA THR A 368 -7.88 -7.80 45.50
C THR A 368 -7.90 -8.00 43.99
N LEU A 369 -7.51 -9.17 43.50
CA LEU A 369 -7.62 -9.46 42.07
C LEU A 369 -9.09 -9.37 41.61
N ASP A 370 -10.03 -9.91 42.39
CA ASP A 370 -11.45 -9.87 42.06
C ASP A 370 -12.03 -8.44 42.05
N SER A 371 -11.64 -7.58 42.99
CA SER A 371 -12.12 -6.20 43.00
C SER A 371 -11.52 -5.36 41.87
N LEU A 372 -10.26 -5.61 41.50
CA LEU A 372 -9.65 -5.01 40.30
C LEU A 372 -10.34 -5.46 39.02
N TRP A 373 -10.77 -6.73 38.94
CA TRP A 373 -11.43 -7.25 37.75
C TRP A 373 -12.72 -6.47 37.45
N GLN A 374 -13.50 -6.10 38.46
CA GLN A 374 -14.71 -5.29 38.28
C GLN A 374 -14.39 -3.90 37.69
N ILE A 375 -13.28 -3.30 38.11
CA ILE A 375 -12.80 -2.03 37.55
C ILE A 375 -12.37 -2.20 36.09
N VAL A 376 -11.64 -3.29 35.79
CA VAL A 376 -11.23 -3.63 34.41
C VAL A 376 -12.44 -3.83 33.51
N LEU A 377 -13.44 -4.60 33.94
CA LEU A 377 -14.68 -4.83 33.18
C LEU A 377 -15.43 -3.52 32.91
N ALA A 378 -15.56 -2.64 33.92
CA ALA A 378 -16.20 -1.35 33.77
C ALA A 378 -15.49 -0.45 32.74
N GLU A 379 -14.15 -0.38 32.79
CA GLU A 379 -13.38 0.37 31.79
C GLU A 379 -13.45 -0.28 30.40
N HIS A 380 -13.40 -1.61 30.34
CA HIS A 380 -13.49 -2.34 29.09
C HIS A 380 -14.83 -2.06 28.40
N HIS A 381 -15.95 -2.09 29.11
CA HIS A 381 -17.27 -1.73 28.57
C HIS A 381 -17.31 -0.29 28.04
N LYS A 382 -16.64 0.65 28.73
CA LYS A 382 -16.55 2.04 28.29
C LYS A 382 -15.71 2.22 27.03
N LYS A 383 -14.57 1.53 26.93
CA LYS A 383 -13.66 1.59 25.78
C LYS A 383 -14.15 0.78 24.58
N ASN A 384 -14.92 -0.27 24.84
CA ASN A 384 -15.40 -1.23 23.86
C ASN A 384 -16.92 -1.42 23.98
N PRO A 385 -17.71 -0.39 23.61
CA PRO A 385 -19.16 -0.38 23.82
C PRO A 385 -19.92 -1.40 22.97
N HIS A 386 -19.27 -2.04 21.99
CA HIS A 386 -19.87 -3.04 21.11
C HIS A 386 -19.43 -4.47 21.45
N PHE A 387 -18.66 -4.66 22.52
CA PHE A 387 -18.29 -5.99 22.99
C PHE A 387 -19.56 -6.87 23.15
N PRO A 388 -19.55 -8.14 22.70
CA PRO A 388 -18.40 -8.95 22.29
C PRO A 388 -17.96 -8.82 20.82
N TYR A 389 -18.42 -7.81 20.08
CA TYR A 389 -18.17 -7.69 18.63
C TYR A 389 -17.08 -6.66 18.30
N GLN A 390 -16.34 -6.91 17.21
CA GLN A 390 -15.34 -5.97 16.66
C GLN A 390 -15.95 -4.66 16.12
N GLU A 391 -17.21 -4.71 15.72
CA GLU A 391 -17.93 -3.60 15.10
C GLU A 391 -19.35 -3.55 15.67
N SER A 392 -20.04 -2.43 15.46
CA SER A 392 -21.44 -2.28 15.86
C SER A 392 -22.32 -3.37 15.22
N PRO A 393 -23.15 -4.07 16.00
CA PRO A 393 -24.02 -5.15 15.48
C PRO A 393 -25.26 -4.64 14.74
N GLY A 394 -25.45 -3.33 14.56
CA GLY A 394 -26.66 -2.72 14.02
C GLY A 394 -27.00 -3.00 12.54
N GLY A 395 -26.30 -3.95 11.89
CA GLY A 395 -26.60 -4.41 10.54
C GLY A 395 -27.45 -5.69 10.52
N ALA A 396 -27.90 -6.09 9.33
CA ALA A 396 -28.66 -7.33 9.13
C ALA A 396 -27.90 -8.61 9.53
N ASN A 397 -26.56 -8.56 9.59
CA ASN A 397 -25.71 -9.67 9.99
C ASN A 397 -24.86 -9.29 11.20
N LYS A 398 -24.81 -10.17 12.20
CA LYS A 398 -23.96 -9.99 13.37
C LYS A 398 -22.48 -10.03 12.96
N PRO A 399 -21.64 -9.07 13.39
CA PRO A 399 -20.21 -9.12 13.21
C PRO A 399 -19.58 -10.34 13.91
N LEU A 400 -18.31 -10.62 13.62
CA LEU A 400 -17.57 -11.64 14.37
C LEU A 400 -17.44 -11.21 15.84
N LYS A 401 -17.57 -12.18 16.73
CA LYS A 401 -17.14 -11.99 18.11
C LYS A 401 -15.63 -11.78 18.14
N MET A 402 -15.15 -11.03 19.13
CA MET A 402 -13.72 -10.76 19.30
C MET A 402 -12.95 -12.06 19.51
N SER A 403 -13.47 -13.03 20.28
CA SER A 403 -12.82 -14.33 20.48
C SER A 403 -12.66 -15.18 19.21
N GLU A 404 -13.48 -14.92 18.18
CA GLU A 404 -13.43 -15.62 16.89
C GLU A 404 -12.58 -14.89 15.85
N SER A 405 -12.38 -13.59 16.03
CA SER A 405 -11.68 -12.71 15.10
C SER A 405 -10.17 -12.96 15.17
N LEU A 406 -9.53 -13.18 14.01
CA LEU A 406 -8.07 -13.19 13.91
C LEU A 406 -7.48 -11.88 14.40
N MET A 407 -8.11 -10.74 14.07
CA MET A 407 -7.66 -9.42 14.48
C MET A 407 -8.14 -9.02 15.90
N CYS A 408 -8.15 -9.96 16.85
CA CYS A 408 -8.49 -9.68 18.25
C CYS A 408 -7.26 -9.18 19.01
N CYS A 409 -7.14 -7.87 19.19
CA CYS A 409 -5.94 -7.26 19.74
C CYS A 409 -6.13 -6.78 21.18
N LYS A 410 -5.06 -6.86 21.96
CA LYS A 410 -4.96 -6.21 23.27
C LYS A 410 -4.87 -4.69 23.10
N HIS A 411 -5.30 -3.96 24.12
CA HIS A 411 -5.19 -2.51 24.12
C HIS A 411 -3.72 -2.08 24.06
N MET A 412 -3.40 -1.12 23.18
CA MET A 412 -2.03 -0.65 22.91
C MET A 412 -1.05 -1.69 22.36
N GLN A 413 -1.52 -2.85 21.88
CA GLN A 413 -0.65 -3.91 21.33
C GLN A 413 0.32 -3.44 20.24
N PHE A 414 -0.12 -2.51 19.38
CA PHE A 414 0.72 -1.94 18.32
C PHE A 414 1.23 -0.54 18.66
N GLY A 415 1.21 -0.13 19.94
CA GLY A 415 1.76 1.14 20.40
C GLY A 415 3.29 1.06 20.50
N ALA A 416 3.99 2.18 20.28
CA ALA A 416 5.45 2.22 20.51
C ALA A 416 5.87 3.09 21.71
N ARG A 417 4.92 3.83 22.30
CA ARG A 417 5.18 4.70 23.45
C ARG A 417 4.51 4.21 24.73
N ALA A 418 3.66 3.19 24.63
CA ALA A 418 2.88 2.65 25.73
C ALA A 418 2.93 1.13 25.68
N SER A 419 2.98 0.50 26.86
CA SER A 419 2.94 -0.95 26.99
C SER A 419 1.57 -1.51 26.61
N THR A 420 1.58 -2.74 26.11
CA THR A 420 0.38 -3.52 25.83
C THR A 420 -0.33 -3.87 27.14
N SER A 421 -1.63 -3.59 27.23
CA SER A 421 -2.40 -4.00 28.41
C SER A 421 -2.72 -5.49 28.36
N PRO A 422 -2.46 -6.27 29.42
CA PRO A 422 -2.79 -7.69 29.46
C PRO A 422 -4.26 -7.98 29.75
N VAL A 423 -5.02 -6.98 30.21
CA VAL A 423 -6.40 -7.14 30.73
C VAL A 423 -7.46 -6.35 29.97
N LEU A 424 -7.06 -5.48 29.04
CA LEU A 424 -7.97 -4.71 28.20
C LEU A 424 -7.83 -5.10 26.73
N LEU A 425 -8.96 -5.27 26.05
CA LEU A 425 -9.03 -5.43 24.60
C LEU A 425 -9.25 -4.09 23.90
N ALA A 426 -8.94 -4.05 22.61
CA ALA A 426 -9.33 -2.97 21.72
C ALA A 426 -9.78 -3.53 20.36
N PRO A 427 -10.90 -3.04 19.79
CA PRO A 427 -11.27 -3.36 18.42
C PRO A 427 -10.14 -3.02 17.45
N PHE A 428 -9.88 -3.90 16.48
CA PHE A 428 -8.82 -3.64 15.50
C PHE A 428 -9.19 -2.46 14.63
N ASN A 429 -8.26 -1.51 14.49
CA ASN A 429 -8.43 -0.37 13.61
C ASN A 429 -7.46 -0.49 12.40
N PRO A 430 -7.98 -0.66 11.17
CA PRO A 430 -7.18 -0.67 9.95
C PRO A 430 -6.23 0.53 9.77
N ASP A 431 -6.50 1.66 10.44
CA ASP A 431 -5.60 2.81 10.43
C ASP A 431 -4.24 2.52 11.09
N HIS A 432 -4.11 1.50 11.94
CA HIS A 432 -2.81 1.06 12.48
C HIS A 432 -1.87 0.67 11.35
N TYR A 433 -2.31 -0.20 10.44
CA TYR A 433 -1.56 -0.60 9.24
C TYR A 433 -1.19 0.63 8.39
N ARG A 434 -2.16 1.48 8.07
CA ARG A 434 -1.94 2.67 7.22
C ARG A 434 -0.92 3.65 7.83
N LYS A 435 -0.99 3.91 9.14
CA LYS A 435 -0.13 4.90 9.80
C LYS A 435 1.33 4.47 9.87
N ARG A 436 1.59 3.15 9.83
CA ARG A 436 2.94 2.56 9.79
C ARG A 436 3.61 2.73 8.43
N LEU A 437 2.82 2.74 7.35
CA LEU A 437 3.32 2.81 5.97
C LEU A 437 3.27 4.24 5.37
N ASP A 438 3.34 5.25 6.24
CA ASP A 438 3.25 6.67 5.87
C ASP A 438 4.52 7.40 6.33
N GLY A 439 5.55 7.38 5.50
CA GLY A 439 6.85 8.03 5.73
C GLY A 439 6.87 9.54 5.53
N ALA A 440 5.76 10.17 5.15
CA ALA A 440 5.71 11.62 4.95
C ALA A 440 5.98 12.39 6.25
N VAL A 441 7.11 13.11 6.28
CA VAL A 441 7.45 14.06 7.35
C VAL A 441 6.59 15.31 7.18
N LYS A 442 5.85 15.70 8.22
CA LYS A 442 5.09 16.96 8.24
C LYS A 442 5.80 17.94 9.17
N GLU A 443 6.21 19.09 8.63
CA GLU A 443 6.92 20.14 9.37
C GLU A 443 6.18 20.61 10.63
N ASP A 444 4.85 20.68 10.58
CA ASP A 444 4.00 21.24 11.65
C ASP A 444 3.68 20.25 12.80
N ARG A 445 4.03 18.97 12.68
CA ARG A 445 3.81 18.04 13.81
C ARG A 445 5.04 17.99 14.70
N LYS A 446 4.94 18.61 15.89
CA LYS A 446 5.78 18.31 17.08
C LYS A 446 5.91 16.81 17.41
N ASN A 447 5.11 15.95 16.75
CA ASN A 447 5.35 14.52 16.63
C ASN A 447 6.14 14.22 15.33
N GLN A 448 7.47 14.35 15.38
CA GLN A 448 8.35 13.50 14.56
C GLN A 448 7.84 12.07 14.78
N ARG A 449 7.27 11.42 13.76
CA ARG A 449 6.65 10.09 13.95
C ARG A 449 7.78 9.08 14.15
N PRO A 450 8.01 8.54 15.38
CA PRO A 450 9.05 7.54 15.62
C PRO A 450 8.60 6.15 15.14
N LEU A 451 7.81 6.09 14.06
CA LEU A 451 6.77 5.09 13.90
C LEU A 451 6.49 4.63 12.47
N CYS A 452 7.19 5.22 11.50
CA CYS A 452 7.16 4.70 10.14
C CYS A 452 7.92 3.37 10.12
N PHE A 453 7.31 2.36 9.50
CA PHE A 453 7.86 1.02 9.36
C PHE A 453 9.20 1.05 8.60
N PHE A 454 9.28 1.81 7.51
CA PHE A 454 10.48 1.89 6.67
C PHE A 454 11.69 2.44 7.44
N THR A 455 11.53 3.63 8.05
CA THR A 455 12.60 4.28 8.80
C THR A 455 13.00 3.49 10.06
N LYS A 456 12.05 2.73 10.65
CA LYS A 456 12.35 1.85 11.79
C LYS A 456 13.35 0.75 11.41
N HIS A 457 13.26 0.23 10.20
CA HIS A 457 14.12 -0.84 9.68
C HIS A 457 15.28 -0.31 8.83
N GLY A 458 15.60 0.99 8.91
CA GLY A 458 16.76 1.59 8.23
C GLY A 458 16.55 1.94 6.76
N PHE A 459 15.32 1.85 6.24
CA PHE A 459 15.00 2.24 4.86
C PHE A 459 14.61 3.71 4.75
N ASP A 460 14.67 4.23 3.52
CA ASP A 460 14.20 5.57 3.20
C ASP A 460 12.71 5.77 3.54
N PRO A 461 12.29 7.01 3.88
CA PRO A 461 10.91 7.31 4.27
C PRO A 461 9.93 7.19 3.08
N MET A 462 9.51 5.97 2.80
CA MET A 462 8.58 5.64 1.73
C MET A 462 7.12 5.67 2.17
N ARG A 463 6.20 5.54 1.20
CA ARG A 463 4.76 5.50 1.46
C ARG A 463 4.08 4.40 0.67
N MET A 464 3.30 3.59 1.36
CA MET A 464 2.49 2.55 0.73
C MET A 464 1.04 2.57 1.22
N ASN A 465 0.10 2.27 0.33
CA ASN A 465 -1.32 2.18 0.65
C ASN A 465 -1.82 0.76 0.37
N SER A 466 -2.62 0.18 1.27
CA SER A 466 -3.31 -1.10 1.03
C SER A 466 -4.07 -1.18 -0.31
N HIS A 467 -4.53 -0.06 -0.85
CA HIS A 467 -5.22 -0.02 -2.14
C HIS A 467 -4.25 -0.24 -3.32
N SER A 468 -3.00 0.24 -3.26
CA SER A 468 -2.01 0.01 -4.32
C SER A 468 -1.62 -1.47 -4.42
N LEU A 469 -1.59 -2.21 -3.31
CA LEU A 469 -1.39 -3.66 -3.31
C LEU A 469 -2.48 -4.38 -4.12
N ARG A 470 -3.75 -3.98 -3.95
CA ARG A 470 -4.84 -4.55 -4.75
C ARG A 470 -4.70 -4.22 -6.24
N HIS A 471 -4.25 -3.02 -6.58
CA HIS A 471 -3.95 -2.67 -7.97
C HIS A 471 -2.85 -3.56 -8.54
N PHE A 472 -1.78 -3.76 -7.77
CA PHE A 472 -0.64 -4.58 -8.15
C PHE A 472 -1.05 -6.03 -8.44
N VAL A 473 -1.77 -6.68 -7.52
CA VAL A 473 -2.24 -8.08 -7.69
C VAL A 473 -3.15 -8.21 -8.91
N ASN A 474 -4.11 -7.30 -9.08
CA ASN A 474 -5.00 -7.32 -10.24
C ASN A 474 -4.27 -7.10 -11.56
N ARG A 475 -3.23 -6.25 -11.57
CA ARG A 475 -2.38 -6.02 -12.74
C ARG A 475 -1.59 -7.28 -13.08
N LEU A 476 -0.95 -7.91 -12.10
CA LEU A 476 -0.21 -9.16 -12.30
C LEU A 476 -1.10 -10.28 -12.83
N ALA A 477 -2.29 -10.46 -12.23
CA ALA A 477 -3.27 -11.44 -12.71
C ALA A 477 -3.66 -11.19 -14.17
N LYS A 478 -3.85 -9.92 -14.54
CA LYS A 478 -4.18 -9.57 -15.93
C LYS A 478 -3.02 -9.80 -16.89
N GLN A 479 -1.79 -9.52 -16.46
CA GLN A 479 -0.56 -9.81 -17.22
C GLN A 479 -0.36 -11.31 -17.39
N GLY A 480 -0.68 -12.11 -16.37
CA GLY A 480 -0.71 -13.57 -16.41
C GLY A 480 -1.89 -14.17 -17.19
N GLY A 481 -2.68 -13.36 -17.90
CA GLY A 481 -3.73 -13.84 -18.82
C GLY A 481 -5.13 -13.97 -18.24
N MET A 482 -5.38 -13.65 -16.96
CA MET A 482 -6.74 -13.74 -16.40
C MET A 482 -7.72 -12.78 -17.07
N SER A 483 -8.95 -13.24 -17.30
CA SER A 483 -10.03 -12.42 -17.84
C SER A 483 -10.48 -11.33 -16.84
N ALA A 484 -11.10 -10.26 -17.33
CA ALA A 484 -11.59 -9.19 -16.45
C ALA A 484 -12.72 -9.70 -15.55
N GLU A 485 -13.49 -10.67 -16.02
CA GLU A 485 -14.57 -11.37 -15.35
C GLU A 485 -14.02 -12.21 -14.20
N ALA A 486 -13.01 -13.05 -14.45
CA ALA A 486 -12.34 -13.84 -13.42
C ALA A 486 -11.72 -12.96 -12.34
N ILE A 487 -11.07 -11.85 -12.73
CA ILE A 487 -10.51 -10.88 -11.78
C ILE A 487 -11.62 -10.19 -10.97
N THR A 488 -12.79 -9.94 -11.57
CA THR A 488 -13.94 -9.31 -10.90
C THR A 488 -14.50 -10.22 -9.82
N GLU A 489 -14.66 -11.51 -10.14
CA GLU A 489 -15.09 -12.55 -9.20
C GLU A 489 -14.06 -12.76 -8.09
N TRP A 490 -12.78 -12.96 -8.45
CA TRP A 490 -11.69 -13.12 -7.49
C TRP A 490 -11.54 -11.91 -6.55
N SER A 491 -11.83 -10.69 -7.04
CA SER A 491 -11.84 -9.45 -6.27
C SER A 491 -13.17 -9.19 -5.52
N THR A 492 -14.17 -10.06 -5.65
CA THR A 492 -15.52 -9.93 -5.07
C THR A 492 -16.16 -8.57 -5.36
N ARG A 493 -16.10 -8.16 -6.63
CA ARG A 493 -16.66 -6.90 -7.12
C ARG A 493 -18.08 -7.10 -7.61
N ALA A 494 -18.87 -6.03 -7.53
CA ALA A 494 -20.27 -6.08 -7.95
C ALA A 494 -20.45 -5.92 -9.48
N SER A 495 -19.41 -5.47 -10.18
CA SER A 495 -19.49 -5.20 -11.62
C SER A 495 -18.09 -5.18 -12.23
N VAL A 496 -17.97 -5.65 -13.48
CA VAL A 496 -16.72 -5.60 -14.27
C VAL A 496 -16.21 -4.17 -14.48
N GLN A 497 -17.10 -3.18 -14.52
CA GLN A 497 -16.71 -1.76 -14.64
C GLN A 497 -15.81 -1.31 -13.47
N GLN A 498 -16.04 -1.82 -12.26
CA GLN A 498 -15.16 -1.56 -11.11
C GLN A 498 -13.76 -2.14 -11.32
N THR A 499 -13.62 -3.19 -12.13
CA THR A 499 -12.34 -3.84 -12.40
C THR A 499 -11.46 -3.07 -13.35
N ARG A 500 -12.05 -2.37 -14.33
CA ARG A 500 -11.31 -1.52 -15.26
C ARG A 500 -10.50 -0.43 -14.55
N THR A 501 -10.98 0.08 -13.42
CA THR A 501 -10.22 1.05 -12.60
C THR A 501 -8.92 0.48 -12.05
N TYR A 502 -8.77 -0.84 -11.96
CA TYR A 502 -7.59 -1.52 -11.39
C TYR A 502 -6.65 -2.13 -12.43
N LEU A 503 -7.10 -2.23 -13.68
CA LEU A 503 -6.29 -2.77 -14.77
C LEU A 503 -5.52 -1.60 -15.39
N HIS A 504 -4.20 -1.66 -15.25
CA HIS A 504 -3.28 -0.66 -15.81
C HIS A 504 -2.30 -1.39 -16.70
N GLU A 505 -2.31 -1.03 -17.98
CA GLU A 505 -1.36 -1.51 -18.97
C GLU A 505 -0.80 -0.28 -19.68
N SER A 506 0.52 -0.22 -19.80
CA SER A 506 1.14 0.76 -20.69
C SER A 506 0.75 0.45 -22.14
N ASP A 507 0.84 1.44 -23.03
CA ASP A 507 0.54 1.22 -24.43
C ASP A 507 1.50 0.22 -25.07
N GLU A 508 2.75 0.17 -24.59
CA GLU A 508 3.72 -0.87 -24.93
C GLU A 508 3.25 -2.26 -24.50
N GLN A 509 2.74 -2.44 -23.28
CA GLN A 509 2.21 -3.72 -22.81
C GLN A 509 0.96 -4.15 -23.59
N LYS A 510 0.11 -3.21 -24.00
CA LYS A 510 -1.04 -3.50 -24.88
C LYS A 510 -0.56 -3.95 -26.26
N ARG A 511 0.45 -3.28 -26.83
CA ARG A 511 1.06 -3.65 -28.11
C ARG A 511 1.72 -5.02 -28.02
N ASP A 512 2.45 -5.31 -26.95
CA ASP A 512 3.12 -6.60 -26.74
C ASP A 512 2.12 -7.74 -26.53
N ARG A 513 1.02 -7.51 -25.80
CA ARG A 513 -0.06 -8.50 -25.73
C ARG A 513 -0.74 -8.68 -27.08
N ALA A 514 -1.03 -7.59 -27.79
CA ALA A 514 -1.64 -7.67 -29.11
C ALA A 514 -0.72 -8.42 -30.09
N SER A 515 0.60 -8.21 -30.04
CA SER A 515 1.55 -8.94 -30.88
C SER A 515 1.63 -10.42 -30.52
N LYS A 516 1.60 -10.76 -29.21
CA LYS A 516 1.50 -12.17 -28.76
C LYS A 516 0.20 -12.84 -29.23
N ILE A 517 -0.96 -12.19 -29.06
CA ILE A 517 -2.25 -12.73 -29.50
C ILE A 517 -2.31 -12.87 -31.03
N MET A 518 -1.73 -11.92 -31.76
CA MET A 518 -1.67 -11.93 -33.22
C MET A 518 -0.54 -12.82 -33.76
N GLY A 519 0.24 -13.46 -32.89
CA GLY A 519 1.34 -14.35 -33.28
C GLY A 519 2.52 -13.67 -33.98
N THR A 520 2.65 -12.34 -33.87
CA THR A 520 3.72 -11.57 -34.55
C THR A 520 5.02 -11.52 -33.75
N LYS A 521 5.07 -12.13 -32.56
CA LYS A 521 6.26 -12.26 -31.72
C LYS A 521 6.50 -13.73 -31.39
N GLN A 522 7.59 -14.31 -31.90
CA GLN A 522 8.01 -15.67 -31.56
C GLN A 522 8.62 -15.67 -30.15
N GLU A 523 8.14 -16.55 -29.26
CA GLU A 523 8.80 -16.80 -27.98
C GLU A 523 9.98 -17.74 -28.22
N HIS A 524 11.18 -17.32 -27.80
CA HIS A 524 12.35 -18.20 -27.76
C HIS A 524 12.30 -19.01 -26.46
N HIS A 525 12.12 -20.32 -26.56
CA HIS A 525 12.26 -21.23 -25.43
C HIS A 525 13.72 -21.64 -25.28
N THR A 526 14.24 -21.62 -24.05
CA THR A 526 15.54 -22.21 -23.73
C THR A 526 15.48 -23.73 -23.97
N LEU A 527 16.46 -24.25 -24.71
CA LEU A 527 16.60 -25.69 -24.93
C LEU A 527 16.94 -26.40 -23.61
N SER A 528 16.68 -27.72 -23.56
CA SER A 528 17.09 -28.54 -22.41
C SER A 528 18.62 -28.58 -22.28
N PRO A 529 19.19 -28.66 -21.06
CA PRO A 529 20.64 -28.76 -20.87
C PRO A 529 21.25 -29.95 -21.63
N VAL A 530 22.41 -29.74 -22.24
CA VAL A 530 23.18 -30.75 -22.98
C VAL A 530 24.36 -31.26 -22.15
N THR A 531 24.95 -32.40 -22.55
CA THR A 531 26.17 -32.93 -21.92
C THR A 531 27.41 -32.08 -22.27
N GLU A 532 28.50 -32.19 -21.51
CA GLU A 532 29.74 -31.41 -21.73
C GLU A 532 30.44 -31.81 -23.04
N GLU A 533 30.38 -33.08 -23.42
CA GLU A 533 30.86 -33.60 -24.70
C GLU A 533 30.06 -33.02 -25.89
N GLU A 534 28.73 -32.97 -25.77
CA GLU A 534 27.86 -32.32 -26.75
C GLU A 534 28.13 -30.80 -26.81
N ALA A 535 28.28 -30.13 -25.67
CA ALA A 535 28.61 -28.71 -25.58
C ALA A 535 29.92 -28.36 -26.31
N THR A 536 30.95 -29.20 -26.16
CA THR A 536 32.26 -29.03 -26.79
C THR A 536 32.18 -29.25 -28.32
N SER A 537 31.30 -30.14 -28.78
CA SER A 537 31.07 -30.39 -30.21
C SER A 537 30.41 -29.22 -30.96
N PHE A 538 29.71 -28.33 -30.26
CA PHE A 538 29.09 -27.14 -30.86
C PHE A 538 30.08 -26.00 -31.14
N GLY A 539 31.32 -26.11 -30.65
CA GLY A 539 32.34 -25.07 -30.77
C GLY A 539 32.00 -23.78 -30.00
N SER A 540 32.83 -22.74 -30.13
CA SER A 540 32.63 -21.45 -29.46
C SER A 540 31.53 -20.58 -30.09
N GLY A 541 30.88 -21.05 -31.15
CA GLY A 541 29.98 -20.24 -31.98
C GLY A 541 30.73 -19.27 -32.90
N PRO A 542 30.02 -18.43 -33.66
CA PRO A 542 30.64 -17.51 -34.61
C PRO A 542 31.40 -16.39 -33.90
N TYR A 543 32.59 -16.08 -34.43
CA TYR A 543 33.34 -14.88 -34.03
C TYR A 543 32.60 -13.63 -34.47
N HIS A 544 32.49 -12.66 -33.56
CA HIS A 544 31.89 -11.36 -33.89
C HIS A 544 32.94 -10.26 -33.85
N ARG A 545 32.89 -9.39 -34.87
CA ARG A 545 33.72 -8.20 -34.96
C ARG A 545 33.14 -7.09 -34.08
N SER A 546 33.87 -6.72 -33.03
CA SER A 546 33.60 -5.52 -32.25
C SER A 546 34.21 -4.28 -32.94
N ARG A 547 33.96 -3.09 -32.39
CA ARG A 547 34.60 -1.84 -32.86
C ARG A 547 36.12 -1.81 -32.64
N TYR A 548 36.70 -2.75 -31.87
CA TYR A 548 38.11 -2.75 -31.48
C TYR A 548 38.90 -3.97 -32.00
N GLY A 549 38.24 -4.92 -32.67
CA GLY A 549 38.81 -6.21 -33.05
C GLY A 549 37.80 -7.35 -32.90
N ILE A 550 38.28 -8.59 -32.91
CA ILE A 550 37.46 -9.81 -32.86
C ILE A 550 37.21 -10.21 -31.40
N CYS A 551 35.97 -10.52 -31.06
CA CYS A 551 35.66 -11.13 -29.77
C CYS A 551 35.65 -12.65 -29.92
N ARG A 552 36.53 -13.33 -29.16
CA ARG A 552 36.68 -14.79 -29.19
C ARG A 552 35.78 -15.54 -28.19
N ARG A 553 34.91 -14.81 -27.46
CA ARG A 553 34.08 -15.37 -26.41
C ARG A 553 33.10 -16.43 -26.93
N SER A 554 33.02 -17.54 -26.20
CA SER A 554 32.04 -18.60 -26.49
C SER A 554 30.60 -18.12 -26.29
N TRP A 555 29.74 -18.39 -27.28
CA TRP A 555 28.31 -18.10 -27.21
C TRP A 555 27.55 -19.02 -26.25
N ALA A 556 28.16 -20.15 -25.84
CA ALA A 556 27.59 -21.07 -24.85
C ALA A 556 27.41 -20.41 -23.47
N VAL A 557 28.14 -19.33 -23.21
CA VAL A 557 28.25 -18.67 -21.91
C VAL A 557 27.20 -17.55 -21.73
N GLY A 558 26.29 -17.36 -22.69
CA GLY A 558 25.21 -16.39 -22.63
C GLY A 558 25.63 -14.96 -23.03
N PRO A 559 24.77 -13.93 -22.81
CA PRO A 559 25.05 -12.55 -23.22
C PRO A 559 26.25 -11.93 -22.48
N CYS A 560 26.90 -10.93 -23.07
CA CYS A 560 28.12 -10.32 -22.53
C CYS A 560 27.81 -9.48 -21.28
N ASN A 561 28.44 -9.83 -20.15
CA ASN A 561 28.35 -9.10 -18.87
C ASN A 561 29.32 -7.90 -18.80
N LYS A 562 30.32 -7.81 -19.68
CA LYS A 562 31.25 -6.67 -19.79
C LYS A 562 30.68 -5.46 -20.55
N PHE A 563 29.50 -5.61 -21.18
CA PHE A 563 28.70 -4.54 -21.79
C PHE A 563 29.52 -3.37 -22.40
N ALA A 564 30.21 -3.66 -23.52
CA ALA A 564 31.04 -2.72 -24.28
C ALA A 564 32.40 -2.29 -23.67
N ASP A 565 32.85 -2.87 -22.56
CA ASP A 565 34.21 -2.67 -22.02
C ASP A 565 35.28 -3.58 -22.68
N CYS A 566 35.28 -3.63 -24.02
CA CYS A 566 36.09 -4.59 -24.77
C CYS A 566 37.60 -4.34 -24.66
N THR A 567 38.04 -3.09 -24.48
CA THR A 567 39.48 -2.74 -24.38
C THR A 567 40.12 -3.25 -23.09
N ASN A 568 39.31 -3.59 -22.10
CA ASN A 568 39.72 -4.25 -20.86
C ASN A 568 39.35 -5.75 -20.86
N CYS A 569 39.12 -6.34 -22.04
CA CYS A 569 38.72 -7.73 -22.19
C CYS A 569 39.85 -8.56 -22.81
N SER A 570 40.27 -9.61 -22.12
CA SER A 570 41.23 -10.63 -22.58
C SER A 570 40.68 -11.49 -23.72
N GLU A 571 39.37 -11.46 -23.93
CA GLU A 571 38.70 -12.09 -25.07
C GLU A 571 38.69 -11.20 -26.33
N LEU A 572 39.20 -9.98 -26.25
CA LEU A 572 39.38 -9.10 -27.42
C LEU A 572 40.72 -9.41 -28.09
N LEU A 573 40.64 -9.79 -29.36
CA LEU A 573 41.77 -9.98 -30.25
C LEU A 573 41.83 -8.82 -31.24
N ALA A 574 42.77 -7.91 -31.02
CA ALA A 574 43.05 -6.80 -31.92
C ALA A 574 43.96 -7.26 -33.06
N CYS A 575 43.92 -6.58 -34.21
CA CYS A 575 44.73 -6.90 -35.38
C CYS A 575 45.53 -5.69 -35.83
N LYS A 576 46.85 -5.85 -35.98
CA LYS A 576 47.71 -4.84 -36.59
C LYS A 576 47.27 -4.65 -38.06
N GLY A 577 47.03 -3.41 -38.46
CA GLY A 577 46.50 -3.09 -39.81
C GLY A 577 45.01 -2.75 -39.83
N ASP A 578 44.23 -3.13 -38.81
CA ASP A 578 42.81 -2.76 -38.72
C ASP A 578 42.64 -1.25 -38.46
N ARG A 579 42.38 -0.51 -39.55
CA ARG A 579 42.24 0.95 -39.54
C ARG A 579 41.02 1.41 -38.72
N ILE A 580 39.93 0.64 -38.75
CA ILE A 580 38.68 0.98 -38.06
C ILE A 580 38.87 0.81 -36.55
N ALA A 581 39.49 -0.30 -36.13
CA ALA A 581 39.82 -0.52 -34.73
C ALA A 581 40.80 0.53 -34.21
N LEU A 582 41.84 0.85 -34.98
CA LEU A 582 42.83 1.87 -34.59
C LEU A 582 42.18 3.25 -34.38
N GLU A 583 41.31 3.67 -35.29
CA GLU A 583 40.59 4.96 -35.17
C GLU A 583 39.68 4.97 -33.93
N ALA A 584 38.94 3.87 -33.70
CA ALA A 584 38.08 3.72 -32.54
C ALA A 584 38.84 3.74 -31.20
N ILE A 585 40.01 3.09 -31.13
CA ILE A 585 40.86 3.04 -29.93
C ILE A 585 41.47 4.43 -29.66
N LYS A 586 41.94 5.13 -30.70
CA LYS A 586 42.43 6.51 -30.56
C LYS A 586 41.36 7.47 -30.07
N ALA A 587 40.15 7.39 -30.62
CA ALA A 587 39.04 8.23 -30.19
C ALA A 587 38.70 8.04 -28.70
N ASP A 588 38.68 6.79 -28.23
CA ASP A 588 38.42 6.49 -26.81
C ASP A 588 39.57 6.91 -25.91
N ARG A 589 40.82 6.67 -26.30
CA ARG A 589 42.02 7.15 -25.60
C ARG A 589 41.94 8.66 -25.38
N ASP A 590 41.67 9.42 -26.45
CA ASP A 590 41.62 10.88 -26.40
C ASP A 590 40.46 11.36 -25.53
N ASN A 591 39.31 10.66 -25.56
CA ASN A 591 38.17 10.97 -24.70
C ASN A 591 38.47 10.71 -23.21
N MET A 592 39.15 9.61 -22.92
CA MET A 592 39.56 9.27 -21.57
C MET A 592 40.60 10.25 -21.02
N ILE A 593 41.57 10.67 -21.84
CA ILE A 593 42.56 11.70 -21.47
C ILE A 593 41.85 13.02 -21.13
N ARG A 594 40.90 13.46 -21.97
CA ARG A 594 40.11 14.68 -21.67
C ARG A 594 39.36 14.59 -20.35
N THR A 595 38.77 13.43 -20.06
CA THR A 595 38.00 13.21 -18.84
C THR A 595 38.91 13.15 -17.61
N ARG A 596 40.11 12.54 -17.73
CA ARG A 596 41.18 12.59 -16.72
C ARG A 596 41.58 14.02 -16.40
N ASP A 597 41.79 14.85 -17.41
CA ASP A 597 42.20 16.24 -17.19
C ASP A 597 41.09 17.05 -16.49
N ALA A 598 39.82 16.76 -16.79
CA ALA A 598 38.70 17.35 -16.08
C ALA A 598 38.62 16.87 -14.62
N ALA A 599 38.79 15.58 -14.37
CA ALA A 599 38.80 15.01 -13.03
C ALA A 599 39.97 15.55 -12.19
N GLN A 600 41.16 15.72 -12.79
CA GLN A 600 42.31 16.33 -12.12
C GLN A 600 42.00 17.79 -11.70
N ARG A 601 41.40 18.59 -12.60
CA ARG A 601 40.96 19.96 -12.26
C ARG A 601 39.91 19.98 -11.12
N ALA A 602 39.01 19.00 -11.07
CA ALA A 602 38.02 18.89 -10.01
C ALA A 602 38.67 18.58 -8.65
N ILE A 603 39.68 17.69 -8.63
CA ILE A 603 40.47 17.41 -7.43
C ILE A 603 41.22 18.67 -6.97
N ASP A 604 41.85 19.39 -7.90
CA ASP A 604 42.57 20.64 -7.61
C ASP A 604 41.62 21.71 -7.02
N SER A 605 40.32 21.64 -7.36
CA SER A 605 39.26 22.49 -6.80
C SER A 605 38.63 21.98 -5.49
N GLY A 606 39.12 20.86 -4.93
CA GLY A 606 38.72 20.32 -3.63
C GLY A 606 37.66 19.20 -3.67
N GLU A 607 37.30 18.69 -4.85
CA GLU A 607 36.29 17.63 -4.98
C GLU A 607 36.91 16.22 -4.76
N ARG A 608 36.71 15.68 -3.55
CA ARG A 608 37.32 14.41 -3.11
C ARG A 608 36.80 13.18 -3.85
N SER A 609 35.58 13.21 -4.40
CA SER A 609 34.99 12.10 -5.17
C SER A 609 35.72 11.83 -6.49
N ALA A 610 36.37 12.85 -7.07
CA ALA A 610 37.07 12.72 -8.35
C ALA A 610 38.38 11.91 -8.26
N SER A 611 38.95 11.71 -7.07
CA SER A 611 40.17 10.90 -6.89
C SER A 611 39.95 9.41 -7.16
N LEU A 612 38.81 8.85 -6.72
CA LEU A 612 38.42 7.47 -6.99
C LEU A 612 38.24 7.21 -8.49
N TRP A 613 37.72 8.21 -9.21
CA TRP A 613 37.57 8.14 -10.66
C TRP A 613 38.94 8.08 -11.36
N LEU A 614 39.90 8.91 -10.94
CA LEU A 614 41.27 8.88 -11.50
C LEU A 614 41.99 7.55 -11.24
N GLU A 615 41.81 6.94 -10.06
CA GLU A 615 42.40 5.64 -9.74
C GLU A 615 41.93 4.55 -10.71
N LYS A 616 40.66 4.59 -11.14
CA LYS A 616 40.11 3.64 -12.11
C LYS A 616 40.46 3.99 -13.56
N ALA A 617 40.53 5.26 -13.92
CA ALA A 617 40.77 5.68 -15.30
C ALA A 617 42.24 5.55 -15.73
N LYS A 618 43.21 5.72 -14.82
CA LYS A 618 44.65 5.70 -15.14
C LYS A 618 45.12 4.38 -15.80
N PRO A 619 44.81 3.18 -15.26
CA PRO A 619 45.21 1.92 -15.87
C PRO A 619 44.63 1.74 -17.28
N GLN A 620 43.38 2.15 -17.47
CA GLN A 620 42.70 2.05 -18.77
C GLN A 620 43.32 2.98 -19.81
N ILE A 621 43.68 4.21 -19.44
CA ILE A 621 44.40 5.13 -20.34
C ILE A 621 45.77 4.56 -20.74
N TYR A 622 46.52 4.02 -19.79
CA TYR A 622 47.83 3.41 -20.06
C TYR A 622 47.71 2.28 -21.09
N ARG A 623 46.72 1.41 -20.92
CA ARG A 623 46.44 0.29 -21.82
C ARG A 623 46.05 0.75 -23.23
N LEU A 624 45.20 1.77 -23.34
CA LEU A 624 44.84 2.33 -24.64
C LEU A 624 46.04 2.97 -25.35
N VAL A 625 46.94 3.63 -24.60
CA VAL A 625 48.19 4.17 -25.15
C VAL A 625 49.09 3.05 -25.66
N GLU A 626 49.29 2.00 -24.86
CA GLU A 626 50.09 0.83 -25.24
C GLU A 626 49.54 0.13 -26.48
N LEU A 627 48.23 -0.10 -26.53
CA LEU A 627 47.56 -0.72 -27.67
C LEU A 627 47.73 0.12 -28.94
N VAL A 628 47.58 1.44 -28.86
CA VAL A 628 47.86 2.33 -30.01
C VAL A 628 49.31 2.25 -30.44
N ASN A 629 50.26 2.28 -29.50
CA ASN A 629 51.69 2.20 -29.82
C ASN A 629 52.03 0.90 -30.57
N LEU A 630 51.44 -0.23 -30.18
CA LEU A 630 51.64 -1.50 -30.87
C LEU A 630 50.97 -1.51 -32.26
N MET A 631 49.76 -0.96 -32.37
CA MET A 631 49.06 -0.87 -33.66
C MET A 631 49.73 0.10 -34.65
N GLU A 632 50.53 1.05 -34.16
CA GLU A 632 51.30 2.00 -34.97
C GLU A 632 52.78 1.61 -35.11
N ASN A 633 53.23 0.54 -34.46
CA ASN A 633 54.62 0.12 -34.52
C ASN A 633 54.97 -0.38 -35.94
N PRO A 634 55.95 0.24 -36.63
CA PRO A 634 56.35 -0.16 -37.97
C PRO A 634 57.08 -1.51 -38.02
N ASP A 635 57.62 -1.97 -36.89
CA ASP A 635 58.36 -3.25 -36.79
C ASP A 635 57.41 -4.46 -36.66
N ILE A 636 56.10 -4.22 -36.47
CA ILE A 636 55.08 -5.26 -36.37
C ILE A 636 54.34 -5.35 -37.72
N PRO A 637 54.41 -6.51 -38.41
CA PRO A 637 53.70 -6.69 -39.68
C PRO A 637 52.18 -6.55 -39.54
N ASP A 638 51.54 -5.96 -40.54
CA ASP A 638 50.09 -5.97 -40.64
C ASP A 638 49.56 -7.42 -40.74
N GLY A 639 48.44 -7.71 -40.08
CA GLY A 639 47.91 -9.05 -39.86
C GLY A 639 48.40 -9.73 -38.58
N SER A 640 49.28 -9.08 -37.80
CA SER A 640 49.70 -9.60 -36.50
C SER A 640 48.55 -9.54 -35.48
N ALA A 641 48.36 -10.63 -34.74
CA ALA A 641 47.35 -10.73 -33.70
C ALA A 641 47.88 -10.13 -32.39
N ILE A 642 47.12 -9.19 -31.84
CA ILE A 642 47.44 -8.47 -30.62
C ILE A 642 46.43 -8.89 -29.54
N LEU A 643 46.92 -9.56 -28.50
CA LEU A 643 46.13 -10.00 -27.37
C LEU A 643 46.30 -9.06 -26.17
N LEU A 644 45.18 -8.76 -25.54
CA LEU A 644 45.11 -7.93 -24.35
C LEU A 644 45.26 -8.83 -23.10
N THR A 645 46.36 -8.72 -22.34
CA THR A 645 46.58 -9.46 -21.08
C THR A 645 46.17 -8.60 -19.87
N GLY A 646 45.39 -9.10 -18.93
CA GLY A 646 44.77 -8.24 -17.90
C GLY A 646 44.11 -8.97 -16.72
N THR A 647 43.66 -8.18 -15.73
CA THR A 647 43.00 -8.62 -14.48
C THR A 647 41.54 -9.04 -14.67
N ASP A 648 41.25 -9.58 -15.84
CA ASP A 648 39.94 -10.02 -16.25
C ASP A 648 39.48 -11.20 -15.40
N PHE A 649 38.30 -11.06 -14.82
CA PHE A 649 37.49 -12.22 -14.54
C PHE A 649 36.94 -12.74 -15.87
N ASN A 650 37.63 -13.68 -16.53
CA ASN A 650 37.01 -14.48 -17.58
C ASN A 650 35.78 -15.16 -16.97
N HIS A 651 34.63 -15.10 -17.64
CA HIS A 651 33.36 -15.63 -17.13
C HIS A 651 33.43 -17.16 -16.93
N GLU A 652 34.13 -17.86 -17.81
CA GLU A 652 34.41 -19.29 -17.64
C GLU A 652 35.32 -19.51 -16.44
N SER A 653 36.36 -18.70 -16.26
CA SER A 653 37.23 -18.76 -15.07
C SER A 653 36.50 -18.44 -13.77
N GLN A 654 35.51 -17.54 -13.77
CA GLN A 654 34.65 -17.27 -12.62
C GLN A 654 33.72 -18.43 -12.31
N LEU A 655 33.03 -18.98 -13.32
CA LEU A 655 32.18 -20.17 -13.15
C LEU A 655 33.00 -21.37 -12.67
N VAL A 656 34.20 -21.56 -13.22
CA VAL A 656 35.14 -22.61 -12.81
C VAL A 656 35.68 -22.34 -11.42
N ALA A 657 36.01 -21.10 -11.05
CA ALA A 657 36.45 -20.74 -9.69
C ALA A 657 35.33 -20.89 -8.65
N GLU A 658 34.10 -20.50 -8.98
CA GLU A 658 32.92 -20.71 -8.13
C GLU A 658 32.65 -22.20 -7.93
N LYS A 659 32.70 -23.00 -9.01
CA LYS A 659 32.53 -24.46 -8.93
C LYS A 659 33.70 -25.15 -8.22
N ALA A 660 34.93 -24.72 -8.44
CA ALA A 660 36.12 -25.23 -7.76
C ALA A 660 36.08 -24.90 -6.26
N SER A 661 35.66 -23.70 -5.90
CA SER A 661 35.41 -23.29 -4.51
C SER A 661 34.30 -24.12 -3.86
N GLN A 662 33.19 -24.36 -4.56
CA GLN A 662 32.12 -25.25 -4.11
C GLN A 662 32.57 -26.72 -3.98
N ALA A 663 33.54 -27.15 -4.79
CA ALA A 663 34.11 -28.50 -4.78
C ALA A 663 35.36 -28.65 -3.88
N GLY A 664 35.82 -27.57 -3.23
CA GLY A 664 37.01 -27.59 -2.36
C GLY A 664 38.35 -27.76 -3.10
N VAL A 665 38.41 -27.42 -4.38
CA VAL A 665 39.61 -27.53 -5.23
C VAL A 665 40.31 -26.17 -5.33
N GLU A 666 41.59 -26.13 -5.00
CA GLU A 666 42.43 -24.93 -5.13
C GLU A 666 43.01 -24.87 -6.56
N LEU A 667 42.62 -23.85 -7.33
CA LEU A 667 43.13 -23.64 -8.67
C LEU A 667 44.56 -23.07 -8.61
N LEU A 668 45.47 -23.62 -9.42
CA LEU A 668 46.84 -23.10 -9.54
C LEU A 668 46.79 -21.69 -10.14
N ASP A 669 47.35 -20.72 -9.41
CA ASP A 669 47.36 -19.32 -9.80
C ASP A 669 48.39 -19.09 -10.92
N ASN A 670 47.98 -19.34 -12.17
CA ASN A 670 48.84 -19.11 -13.34
C ASN A 670 48.86 -17.65 -13.82
N ASN A 671 48.18 -16.73 -13.12
CA ASN A 671 48.18 -15.30 -13.46
C ASN A 671 48.91 -14.50 -12.39
N GLN A 672 50.25 -14.49 -12.47
CA GLN A 672 50.97 -13.33 -11.96
C GLN A 672 50.46 -12.09 -12.70
N LEU A 673 50.08 -11.06 -11.92
CA LEU A 673 49.51 -9.76 -12.27
C LEU A 673 50.29 -8.94 -13.33
N ALA A 674 50.52 -9.49 -14.52
CA ALA A 674 51.03 -8.76 -15.66
C ALA A 674 49.85 -8.20 -16.46
N ILE A 675 49.58 -6.90 -16.27
CA ILE A 675 48.72 -6.13 -17.17
C ILE A 675 49.61 -5.76 -18.36
N GLY A 676 49.25 -6.20 -19.57
CA GLY A 676 50.04 -5.89 -20.77
C GLY A 676 49.28 -6.13 -22.07
N VAL A 677 50.00 -5.94 -23.18
CA VAL A 677 49.53 -6.27 -24.52
C VAL A 677 50.62 -7.08 -25.21
N GLU A 678 50.28 -8.26 -25.73
CA GLU A 678 51.24 -9.22 -26.27
C GLU A 678 50.89 -9.64 -27.70
N LEU A 679 51.92 -9.98 -28.48
CA LEU A 679 51.75 -10.57 -29.80
C LEU A 679 51.57 -12.08 -29.66
N VAL A 680 50.56 -12.64 -30.32
CA VAL A 680 50.27 -14.08 -30.30
C VAL A 680 50.46 -14.66 -31.70
N SER A 681 51.08 -15.85 -31.78
CA SER A 681 51.28 -16.51 -33.06
C SER A 681 49.97 -17.05 -33.64
N LYS A 682 49.81 -16.97 -34.95
CA LYS A 682 48.61 -17.49 -35.65
C LYS A 682 48.49 -19.00 -35.49
N GLU A 683 49.60 -19.73 -35.39
CA GLU A 683 49.63 -21.17 -35.15
C GLU A 683 49.10 -21.53 -33.76
N GLN A 684 49.30 -20.66 -32.76
CA GLN A 684 48.71 -20.85 -31.44
C GLN A 684 47.20 -20.62 -31.48
N LEU A 685 46.77 -19.54 -32.15
CA LEU A 685 45.35 -19.23 -32.29
C LEU A 685 44.57 -20.30 -33.06
N ALA A 686 45.15 -20.84 -34.15
CA ALA A 686 44.54 -21.92 -34.91
C ALA A 686 44.39 -23.21 -34.10
N ARG A 687 45.33 -23.50 -33.20
CA ARG A 687 45.27 -24.68 -32.32
C ARG A 687 44.22 -24.53 -31.22
N ASP A 688 44.17 -23.36 -30.59
CA ASP A 688 43.34 -23.15 -29.40
C ASP A 688 41.89 -22.80 -29.74
N TYR A 689 41.67 -22.13 -30.88
CA TYR A 689 40.36 -21.56 -31.26
C TYR A 689 39.91 -21.98 -32.66
N GLY A 690 40.72 -22.71 -33.42
CA GLY A 690 40.38 -23.18 -34.76
C GLY A 690 40.78 -22.20 -35.87
N GLN A 691 40.78 -22.71 -37.11
CA GLN A 691 41.25 -21.98 -38.30
C GLN A 691 40.37 -20.77 -38.64
N ASP A 692 39.06 -20.86 -38.38
CA ASP A 692 38.08 -19.80 -38.66
C ASP A 692 38.44 -18.46 -37.99
N LEU A 693 39.07 -18.48 -36.81
CA LEU A 693 39.53 -17.26 -36.12
C LEU A 693 40.67 -16.57 -36.87
N VAL A 694 41.61 -17.36 -37.39
CA VAL A 694 42.76 -16.86 -38.16
C VAL A 694 42.28 -16.27 -39.47
N ASP A 695 41.33 -16.92 -40.14
CA ASP A 695 40.73 -16.42 -41.37
C ASP A 695 39.99 -15.09 -41.12
N CYS A 696 39.27 -14.96 -40.00
CA CYS A 696 38.63 -13.70 -39.61
C CYS A 696 39.66 -12.58 -39.35
N LEU A 697 40.83 -12.89 -38.78
CA LEU A 697 41.90 -11.90 -38.56
C LEU A 697 42.48 -11.39 -39.87
N GLU A 698 42.66 -12.27 -40.85
CA GLU A 698 43.21 -11.91 -42.15
C GLU A 698 42.29 -11.00 -42.95
N MET A 699 40.98 -11.04 -42.68
CA MET A 699 40.00 -10.12 -43.27
C MET A 699 40.04 -8.69 -42.69
N LEU A 700 40.79 -8.43 -41.61
CA LEU A 700 40.81 -7.13 -40.93
C LEU A 700 41.88 -6.16 -41.45
N VAL A 701 42.85 -6.65 -42.24
CA VAL A 701 44.02 -5.90 -42.71
C VAL A 701 43.71 -5.10 -43.97
#